data_AF-A0AA86X9D8-F1
#
_entry.id   AF-A0AA86X9D8-F1
#
_cell.length_a   1.000
_cell.length_b   1.000
_cell.length_c   1.000
_cell.angle_alpha   90.00
_cell.angle_beta   90.00
_cell.angle_gamma   90.00
#
_symmetry.space_group_name_H-M   'P 1'
#
loop_
_entity.id
_entity.type
_entity.pdbx_description
1 polymer ?
#
loop_
_entity_poly.entity_id
_entity_poly.type
_entity_poly.pdbx_seq_one_letter_code
_entity_poly.pdbx_strand_id
1 'polypeptide(L)'
;MKVKSENFKDVMLPVTSITNDNKDNRDVYKIVASVKNLIQHENNKVLENYTYYLSKTQQGETGVYTSFKNLVDAMNRDSYGEFRLGATMDAREVELPDGQESYVKNVFHGRLIGQNSNKYYAIYNLKKPLFNALSNARVQNLSLKDVNISAKDDTATLAKEANNNTHIDNVHSDGAIAGERSIGGLVSQVNNSTISNSSYTGRITNTYKTVASYQIGGLVGKLSGPNGLIDKSIASIDLASNATRGDQSIGGIAGSVIDNAVISSSYAEGKLNNVQPFANVGGVVGDLWDPVGGLEKSGQLSNVLSDVNVTNGNAIAGKHFDHMKATNVYSNKNNKVVNVVQENDEILTKDSVVQRGEVLEDEQIKEKKAAFVTKNTVKTEDFNFSSRYVTDYKNLENADSSKEKVYKNIEKLLPFYNSETIVKYGNLVETSTNLYNKELLSVVPMKDKEVISDINKNKSSINKLLLYYADNSYETLNVNYQSDFSNVAEYSIGGTNLIYTPNTLLRDYNNILDGVLPVLETVDYKSDAIRKVLDVSNDVSLTELYLEEQFNTTKNNLRDSLTKLLTADAAISENSNSIIDNYVIEKIKNNKEALLLGLTYLERWYNFKYGETKAKDLVMYHLDFFGKSNSSALDNVIELGKSGFNNLLAKNNVITYNVLLSKNYKTNNLFDALEKYRKVFVPDKTNNEWFKEQTKAYIVEEKSTIKEVNDKQSKAGTPQSIGVYDRLTSPSWKYPSMVLPLLTLPEKSVFIIANISTIGFGAYDRYRSKEHPAGTNLNDYVEAKAREAAVRFRDHYDYWYKILDNNNKEKLYRSVLVYDAFRFGADDKGERETKQANFETDHPAIKHFFGPAGNNVVHNSNGAYATGDAFYYMAYRMLDKDGAVTYTHEMTHNSDREIYLGGYGRRNGLGPEFYAKGLLQAPDHPDDPTITINSILKYEESEDPTRLQVKDPTKRFNNAEDLQKYMYNMFDVIYMLEYLEGNAVVKLDISKKNELLRKIENKFETDPDGSNVYATNVVRYLKPEELTKLTSFNSLIENDVITRRGYENGNDNTFKRNGYYTIKLFSPIYSALSNNEGTPGDLMGRRMAFELLAAKGFKDGMVPYISNQYAEEAKAKGKVIKSYGKEVGNVTDELVLQKIFNNRYSSWVEFKKAMYNERIAKFKKLMSISFDNPNGNWFRKDRVTIKNIEDLQRMITTAVNEDAEDYLVNIYPERSRVLKLKKAIFKAYLDQTNDFRSSIFDEEK
;
A
#
# COMPACT_ATOMS: atom_id res chain seq x y z
N MET A 1 -25.10 23.84 33.50
CA MET A 1 -23.63 23.93 33.57
C MET A 1 -23.06 22.56 33.20
N LYS A 2 -22.07 22.50 32.30
CA LYS A 2 -21.38 21.27 31.93
C LYS A 2 -19.98 21.31 32.56
N VAL A 3 -19.71 20.43 33.52
CA VAL A 3 -18.42 20.31 34.20
C VAL A 3 -17.59 19.26 33.49
N LYS A 4 -16.44 19.66 32.95
CA LYS A 4 -15.48 18.75 32.31
C LYS A 4 -14.55 18.18 33.37
N SER A 5 -14.42 16.87 33.43
CA SER A 5 -13.52 16.15 34.35
C SER A 5 -12.46 15.41 33.55
N GLU A 6 -11.23 15.34 34.06
CA GLU A 6 -10.18 14.49 33.46
C GLU A 6 -10.30 13.03 33.90
N ASN A 7 -10.97 12.77 35.02
CA ASN A 7 -10.99 11.47 35.70
C ASN A 7 -12.24 10.64 35.38
N PHE A 8 -13.38 11.29 35.12
CA PHE A 8 -14.67 10.66 34.84
C PHE A 8 -15.42 11.42 33.74
N LYS A 9 -16.61 10.94 33.35
CA LYS A 9 -17.41 11.56 32.29
C LYS A 9 -17.78 13.00 32.63
N ASP A 10 -18.05 13.80 31.60
CA ASP A 10 -18.60 15.14 31.79
C ASP A 10 -19.91 15.07 32.59
N VAL A 11 -20.06 15.98 33.55
CA VAL A 11 -21.26 16.04 34.41
C VAL A 11 -22.12 17.23 34.01
N MET A 12 -23.41 16.99 33.75
CA MET A 12 -24.37 18.05 33.51
C MET A 12 -25.14 18.35 34.81
N LEU A 13 -24.98 19.59 35.28
CA LEU A 13 -25.61 20.11 36.49
C LEU A 13 -26.58 21.27 36.16
N PRO A 14 -27.82 21.26 36.68
CA PRO A 14 -28.75 22.38 36.53
C PRO A 14 -28.26 23.60 37.31
N VAL A 15 -28.28 24.76 36.65
CA VAL A 15 -27.92 26.04 37.30
C VAL A 15 -29.14 26.57 38.03
N THR A 16 -28.95 26.94 39.29
CA THR A 16 -30.01 27.49 40.15
C THR A 16 -29.91 29.00 40.32
N SER A 17 -28.69 29.57 40.26
CA SER A 17 -28.51 31.03 40.28
C SER A 17 -27.25 31.48 39.54
N ILE A 18 -27.31 32.69 38.97
CA ILE A 18 -26.18 33.43 38.41
C ILE A 18 -26.23 34.84 38.99
N THR A 19 -25.16 35.26 39.66
CA THR A 19 -25.07 36.55 40.35
C THR A 19 -23.74 37.23 40.06
N ASN A 20 -23.65 38.55 40.29
CA ASN A 20 -22.38 39.26 40.29
C ASN A 20 -21.68 39.03 41.63
N ASP A 21 -20.37 38.80 41.62
CA ASP A 21 -19.55 38.67 42.83
C ASP A 21 -18.16 39.27 42.61
N ASN A 22 -17.38 39.42 43.68
CA ASN A 22 -15.98 39.82 43.62
C ASN A 22 -15.10 38.70 44.21
N LYS A 23 -14.18 38.17 43.41
CA LYS A 23 -13.23 37.13 43.86
C LYS A 23 -11.81 37.58 43.52
N ASP A 24 -10.92 37.56 44.51
CA ASP A 24 -9.52 37.98 44.38
C ASP A 24 -9.34 39.38 43.75
N ASN A 25 -10.15 40.35 44.19
CA ASN A 25 -10.21 41.73 43.66
C ASN A 25 -10.57 41.82 42.17
N ARG A 26 -11.27 40.83 41.61
CA ARG A 26 -11.77 40.83 40.23
C ARG A 26 -13.29 40.67 40.22
N ASP A 27 -13.94 41.43 39.35
CA ASP A 27 -15.37 41.25 39.10
C ASP A 27 -15.60 39.94 38.33
N VAL A 28 -16.45 39.09 38.90
CA VAL A 28 -16.76 37.77 38.37
C VAL A 28 -18.27 37.53 38.36
N TYR A 29 -18.73 36.59 37.56
CA TYR A 29 -20.06 35.99 37.71
C TYR A 29 -19.94 34.78 38.63
N LYS A 30 -20.72 34.74 39.72
CA LYS A 30 -20.89 33.57 40.57
C LYS A 30 -22.07 32.75 40.04
N ILE A 31 -21.77 31.53 39.60
CA ILE A 31 -22.72 30.57 39.04
C ILE A 31 -22.86 29.43 40.04
N VAL A 32 -24.09 29.15 40.48
CA VAL A 32 -24.38 28.08 41.45
C VAL A 32 -25.23 27.01 40.79
N ALA A 33 -24.81 25.75 40.92
CA ALA A 33 -25.57 24.57 40.55
C ALA A 33 -25.88 23.73 41.79
N SER A 34 -27.07 23.14 41.83
CA SER A 34 -27.56 22.37 42.98
C SER A 34 -28.25 21.11 42.49
N VAL A 35 -27.92 19.96 43.09
CA VAL A 35 -28.65 18.69 42.97
C VAL A 35 -28.52 17.92 44.28
N LYS A 36 -29.39 16.94 44.49
CA LYS A 36 -29.40 16.13 45.71
C LYS A 36 -28.04 15.47 45.95
N ASN A 37 -27.50 15.60 47.16
CA ASN A 37 -26.22 15.01 47.59
C ASN A 37 -24.98 15.50 46.80
N LEU A 38 -25.06 16.62 46.08
CA LEU A 38 -23.88 17.26 45.49
C LEU A 38 -23.13 18.02 46.58
N ILE A 39 -21.82 17.83 46.63
CA ILE A 39 -20.95 18.64 47.48
C ILE A 39 -19.78 19.19 46.67
N GLN A 40 -19.24 20.33 47.10
CA GLN A 40 -18.01 20.90 46.58
C GLN A 40 -17.07 21.20 47.74
N HIS A 41 -15.79 20.83 47.59
CA HIS A 41 -14.74 21.22 48.53
C HIS A 41 -14.08 22.51 48.03
N GLU A 42 -14.17 23.59 48.79
CA GLU A 42 -13.45 24.84 48.52
C GLU A 42 -12.74 25.32 49.79
N ASN A 43 -11.42 25.50 49.74
CA ASN A 43 -10.58 25.97 50.86
C ASN A 43 -10.83 25.21 52.20
N ASN A 44 -10.81 23.87 52.15
CA ASN A 44 -11.09 22.98 53.29
C ASN A 44 -12.51 23.12 53.90
N LYS A 45 -13.48 23.67 53.15
CA LYS A 45 -14.89 23.70 53.54
C LYS A 45 -15.73 22.87 52.57
N VAL A 46 -16.70 22.14 53.12
CA VAL A 46 -17.72 21.42 52.35
C VAL A 46 -18.89 22.36 52.09
N LEU A 47 -19.21 22.57 50.81
CA LEU A 47 -20.38 23.31 50.35
C LEU A 47 -21.42 22.33 49.82
N GLU A 48 -22.71 22.57 50.10
CA GLU A 48 -23.83 21.73 49.62
C GLU A 48 -24.21 21.99 48.16
N ASN A 49 -23.54 22.92 47.50
CA ASN A 49 -23.79 23.30 46.10
C ASN A 49 -22.47 23.48 45.37
N TYR A 50 -22.48 23.28 44.05
CA TYR A 50 -21.31 23.58 43.22
C TYR A 50 -21.35 25.04 42.76
N THR A 51 -20.37 25.81 43.23
CA THR A 51 -20.15 27.21 42.91
C THR A 51 -18.97 27.35 41.96
N TYR A 52 -19.19 28.03 40.84
CA TYR A 52 -18.16 28.39 39.88
C TYR A 52 -18.10 29.89 39.68
N TYR A 53 -16.89 30.43 39.60
CA TYR A 53 -16.64 31.85 39.38
C TYR A 53 -16.10 32.07 37.98
N LEU A 54 -16.87 32.75 37.14
CA LEU A 54 -16.50 33.08 35.77
C LEU A 54 -16.02 34.54 35.71
N SER A 55 -14.75 34.77 35.44
CA SER A 55 -14.21 36.12 35.28
C SER A 55 -14.98 36.89 34.22
N LYS A 56 -15.35 38.14 34.53
CA LYS A 56 -15.75 39.09 33.48
C LYS A 56 -14.53 39.35 32.62
N THR A 57 -14.68 39.36 31.31
CA THR A 57 -13.59 39.52 30.35
C THR A 57 -12.70 40.72 30.74
N GLN A 58 -11.43 40.45 31.09
CA GLN A 58 -10.41 41.52 31.13
C GLN A 58 -10.26 42.07 29.72
N GLN A 59 -10.21 43.39 29.57
CA GLN A 59 -9.76 44.01 28.33
C GLN A 59 -8.33 43.50 28.06
N GLY A 60 -8.20 42.57 27.10
CA GLY A 60 -6.89 42.15 26.60
C GLY A 60 -6.13 43.36 26.07
N GLU A 61 -4.79 43.30 26.11
CA GLU A 61 -3.96 44.28 25.42
C GLU A 61 -4.48 44.46 23.98
N THR A 62 -4.67 45.71 23.55
CA THR A 62 -5.20 46.00 22.21
C THR A 62 -4.38 45.30 21.14
N GLY A 63 -5.01 44.43 20.35
CA GLY A 63 -4.36 43.66 19.28
C GLY A 63 -3.78 42.30 19.72
N VAL A 64 -3.88 41.91 21.00
CA VAL A 64 -3.48 40.58 21.51
C VAL A 64 -4.71 39.76 21.90
N TYR A 65 -4.83 38.55 21.35
CA TYR A 65 -6.02 37.71 21.52
C TYR A 65 -5.69 36.43 22.27
N THR A 66 -6.58 36.01 23.18
CA THR A 66 -6.47 34.77 23.96
C THR A 66 -7.60 33.77 23.68
N SER A 67 -8.57 34.16 22.84
CA SER A 67 -9.65 33.30 22.34
C SER A 67 -9.65 33.31 20.81
N PHE A 68 -9.83 32.13 20.21
CA PHE A 68 -9.90 31.99 18.76
C PHE A 68 -11.13 32.70 18.20
N LYS A 69 -12.28 32.59 18.88
CA LYS A 69 -13.50 33.29 18.46
C LYS A 69 -13.29 34.80 18.40
N ASN A 70 -12.70 35.38 19.44
CA ASN A 70 -12.45 36.82 19.49
C ASN A 70 -11.45 37.28 18.41
N LEU A 71 -10.43 36.46 18.14
CA LEU A 71 -9.46 36.72 17.07
C LEU A 71 -10.15 36.74 15.69
N VAL A 72 -10.97 35.72 15.39
CA VAL A 72 -11.69 35.60 14.12
C VAL A 72 -12.71 36.74 13.95
N ASP A 73 -13.47 37.06 15.00
CA ASP A 73 -14.43 38.16 14.98
C ASP A 73 -13.71 39.50 14.72
N ALA A 74 -12.55 39.72 15.32
CA ALA A 74 -11.78 40.94 15.14
C ALA A 74 -11.18 41.06 13.73
N MET A 75 -10.62 39.97 13.17
CA MET A 75 -10.10 39.96 11.79
C MET A 75 -11.21 40.13 10.75
N ASN A 76 -12.40 39.58 10.99
CA ASN A 76 -13.56 39.79 10.11
C ASN A 76 -14.10 41.24 10.19
N ARG A 77 -13.95 41.90 11.35
CA ARG A 77 -14.36 43.29 11.57
C ARG A 77 -13.35 44.30 11.00
N ASP A 78 -12.07 44.02 11.14
CA ASP A 78 -10.97 44.86 10.65
C ASP A 78 -9.96 44.01 9.86
N SER A 79 -10.05 44.03 8.54
CA SER A 79 -9.18 43.24 7.67
C SER A 79 -7.78 43.82 7.48
N TYR A 80 -7.50 45.03 7.97
CA TYR A 80 -6.21 45.73 7.81
C TYR A 80 -5.39 45.82 9.12
N GLY A 81 -5.97 45.43 10.24
CA GLY A 81 -5.35 45.50 11.56
C GLY A 81 -4.13 44.59 11.76
N GLU A 82 -3.44 44.79 12.89
CA GLU A 82 -2.41 43.88 13.38
C GLU A 82 -2.95 43.03 14.53
N PHE A 83 -2.81 41.71 14.42
CA PHE A 83 -3.35 40.71 15.32
C PHE A 83 -2.22 39.81 15.83
N ARG A 84 -2.13 39.66 17.15
CA ARG A 84 -1.13 38.83 17.83
C ARG A 84 -1.82 37.75 18.66
N LEU A 85 -1.29 36.53 18.61
CA LEU A 85 -1.72 35.47 19.52
C LEU A 85 -1.09 35.74 20.90
N GLY A 86 -1.92 35.71 21.95
CA GLY A 86 -1.51 35.80 23.36
C GLY A 86 -1.65 34.47 24.12
N ALA A 87 -2.23 33.46 23.48
CA ALA A 87 -2.34 32.10 24.00
C ALA A 87 -2.45 31.11 22.83
N THR A 88 -2.14 29.84 23.08
CA THR A 88 -2.49 28.75 22.18
C THR A 88 -4.01 28.54 22.23
N MET A 89 -4.64 28.41 21.06
CA MET A 89 -6.11 28.52 20.91
C MET A 89 -6.73 27.32 20.19
N ASP A 90 -8.05 27.15 20.37
CA ASP A 90 -8.82 26.06 19.77
C ASP A 90 -9.81 26.58 18.74
N ALA A 91 -9.73 26.10 17.49
CA ALA A 91 -10.67 26.48 16.46
C ALA A 91 -12.11 25.98 16.74
N ARG A 92 -12.28 25.03 17.67
CA ARG A 92 -13.60 24.54 18.12
C ARG A 92 -14.41 25.58 18.89
N GLU A 93 -13.82 26.72 19.27
CA GLU A 93 -14.56 27.86 19.81
C GLU A 93 -15.55 28.49 18.81
N VAL A 94 -15.36 28.22 17.51
CA VAL A 94 -16.18 28.77 16.42
C VAL A 94 -16.89 27.64 15.69
N GLU A 95 -18.21 27.58 15.81
CA GLU A 95 -19.04 26.78 14.89
C GLU A 95 -19.17 27.53 13.56
N LEU A 96 -18.87 26.84 12.46
CA LEU A 96 -18.99 27.38 11.11
C LEU A 96 -20.40 27.12 10.57
N PRO A 97 -21.14 28.16 10.16
CA PRO A 97 -22.35 28.01 9.37
C PRO A 97 -22.17 27.09 8.16
N ASP A 98 -23.23 26.39 7.80
CA ASP A 98 -23.29 25.56 6.60
C ASP A 98 -22.83 26.32 5.35
N GLY A 99 -21.93 25.71 4.58
CA GLY A 99 -21.40 26.29 3.34
C GLY A 99 -20.31 27.35 3.55
N GLN A 100 -19.93 27.67 4.79
CA GLN A 100 -18.81 28.55 5.04
C GLN A 100 -17.46 27.86 4.76
N GLU A 101 -16.63 28.47 3.92
CA GLU A 101 -15.40 27.86 3.41
C GLU A 101 -14.13 28.28 4.16
N SER A 102 -14.21 29.22 5.11
CA SER A 102 -13.07 29.69 5.90
C SER A 102 -13.52 30.41 7.18
N TYR A 103 -12.63 30.56 8.16
CA TYR A 103 -12.94 31.28 9.41
C TYR A 103 -12.97 32.81 9.21
N VAL A 104 -11.97 33.36 8.51
CA VAL A 104 -11.95 34.77 8.07
C VAL A 104 -12.46 34.84 6.63
N LYS A 105 -13.69 35.34 6.47
CA LYS A 105 -14.46 35.26 5.21
C LYS A 105 -14.00 36.29 4.18
N ASN A 106 -13.65 37.48 4.67
CA ASN A 106 -13.27 38.61 3.83
C ASN A 106 -11.80 38.51 3.40
N VAL A 107 -11.42 39.26 2.36
CA VAL A 107 -10.01 39.41 1.98
C VAL A 107 -9.26 40.09 3.13
N PHE A 108 -8.23 39.44 3.64
CA PHE A 108 -7.39 39.96 4.71
C PHE A 108 -6.17 40.66 4.13
N HIS A 109 -5.91 41.88 4.62
CA HIS A 109 -4.84 42.78 4.20
C HIS A 109 -3.85 43.11 5.33
N GLY A 110 -4.19 42.72 6.56
CA GLY A 110 -3.47 43.08 7.77
C GLY A 110 -2.29 42.17 8.08
N ARG A 111 -1.96 42.11 9.38
CA ARG A 111 -0.84 41.33 9.91
C ARG A 111 -1.33 40.34 10.95
N LEU A 112 -1.04 39.05 10.78
CA LEU A 112 -1.24 38.03 11.82
C LEU A 112 0.11 37.51 12.29
N ILE A 113 0.35 37.57 13.60
CA ILE A 113 1.62 37.18 14.22
C ILE A 113 1.34 36.14 15.31
N GLY A 114 1.84 34.92 15.12
CA GLY A 114 1.68 33.83 16.09
C GLY A 114 2.64 33.90 17.29
N GLN A 115 3.30 35.04 17.49
CA GLN A 115 4.29 35.29 18.54
C GLN A 115 3.94 36.53 19.35
N ASN A 116 4.03 36.42 20.68
CA ASN A 116 3.94 37.57 21.59
C ASN A 116 4.87 37.37 22.80
N SER A 117 5.56 38.42 23.23
CA SER A 117 6.49 38.40 24.38
C SER A 117 7.51 37.25 24.33
N ASN A 118 8.15 37.03 23.17
CA ASN A 118 9.10 35.93 22.90
C ASN A 118 8.54 34.50 23.05
N LYS A 119 7.23 34.36 23.21
CA LYS A 119 6.52 33.08 23.21
C LYS A 119 5.79 32.89 21.89
N TYR A 120 5.69 31.64 21.46
CA TYR A 120 5.01 31.25 20.23
C TYR A 120 3.77 30.44 20.55
N TYR A 121 2.75 30.61 19.73
CA TYR A 121 1.43 30.06 19.97
C TYR A 121 0.94 29.29 18.74
N ALA A 122 0.08 28.30 18.98
CA ALA A 122 -0.55 27.52 17.93
C ALA A 122 -2.06 27.73 17.89
N ILE A 123 -2.64 27.46 16.72
CA ILE A 123 -4.07 27.25 16.54
C ILE A 123 -4.30 25.77 16.26
N TYR A 124 -5.11 25.12 17.09
CA TYR A 124 -5.45 23.71 16.96
C TYR A 124 -6.80 23.50 16.27
N ASN A 125 -6.97 22.33 15.63
CA ASN A 125 -8.25 21.77 15.19
C ASN A 125 -9.01 22.57 14.12
N LEU A 126 -8.31 23.24 13.20
CA LEU A 126 -8.96 23.90 12.05
C LEU A 126 -9.71 22.85 11.19
N LYS A 127 -10.99 23.11 10.89
CA LYS A 127 -11.83 22.29 10.00
C LYS A 127 -12.01 22.88 8.59
N LYS A 128 -11.64 24.15 8.42
CA LYS A 128 -11.61 24.90 7.15
C LYS A 128 -10.37 25.82 7.13
N PRO A 129 -9.95 26.34 5.97
CA PRO A 129 -8.88 27.34 5.88
C PRO A 129 -9.07 28.49 6.88
N LEU A 130 -7.98 28.97 7.49
CA LEU A 130 -8.05 30.13 8.38
C LEU A 130 -8.55 31.37 7.65
N PHE A 131 -8.03 31.63 6.45
CA PHE A 131 -8.40 32.75 5.60
C PHE A 131 -9.06 32.29 4.29
N ASN A 132 -10.07 33.03 3.84
CA ASN A 132 -10.55 32.90 2.46
C ASN A 132 -9.45 33.34 1.48
N ALA A 133 -8.98 34.58 1.63
CA ALA A 133 -7.96 35.17 0.77
C ALA A 133 -7.08 36.15 1.54
N LEU A 134 -5.81 36.18 1.18
CA LEU A 134 -4.80 37.15 1.63
C LEU A 134 -4.45 38.07 0.45
N SER A 135 -4.33 39.38 0.70
CA SER A 135 -3.86 40.33 -0.32
C SER A 135 -3.07 41.46 0.31
N ASN A 136 -1.80 41.64 -0.08
CA ASN A 136 -0.88 42.59 0.56
C ASN A 136 -0.76 42.37 2.09
N ALA A 137 -0.98 41.14 2.54
CA ALA A 137 -1.00 40.77 3.95
C ALA A 137 0.35 40.22 4.42
N ARG A 138 0.52 40.13 5.74
CA ARG A 138 1.66 39.43 6.36
C ARG A 138 1.18 38.42 7.39
N VAL A 139 1.59 37.17 7.24
CA VAL A 139 1.36 36.11 8.24
C VAL A 139 2.71 35.56 8.68
N GLN A 140 3.00 35.64 9.98
CA GLN A 140 4.33 35.33 10.51
C GLN A 140 4.27 34.50 11.78
N ASN A 141 5.24 33.59 11.94
CA ASN A 141 5.49 32.85 13.19
C ASN A 141 4.27 32.07 13.71
N LEU A 142 3.49 31.48 12.80
CA LEU A 142 2.22 30.82 13.11
C LEU A 142 2.36 29.30 13.01
N SER A 143 1.88 28.59 14.02
CA SER A 143 1.75 27.14 14.00
C SER A 143 0.28 26.73 13.91
N LEU A 144 -0.07 25.94 12.90
CA LEU A 144 -1.37 25.30 12.75
C LEU A 144 -1.19 23.82 13.05
N LYS A 145 -1.90 23.30 14.05
CA LYS A 145 -1.73 21.92 14.53
C LYS A 145 -3.05 21.18 14.50
N ASP A 146 -2.99 19.87 14.31
CA ASP A 146 -4.17 19.00 14.28
C ASP A 146 -5.22 19.46 13.26
N VAL A 147 -4.77 20.00 12.13
CA VAL A 147 -5.66 20.47 11.07
C VAL A 147 -6.35 19.27 10.41
N ASN A 148 -7.65 19.35 10.17
CA ASN A 148 -8.38 18.33 9.43
C ASN A 148 -9.44 19.00 8.54
N ILE A 149 -9.07 19.25 7.30
CA ILE A 149 -9.90 19.98 6.35
C ILE A 149 -10.43 19.00 5.30
N SER A 150 -11.75 19.03 5.10
CA SER A 150 -12.43 18.43 3.96
C SER A 150 -13.15 19.53 3.18
N ALA A 151 -12.98 19.59 1.86
CA ALA A 151 -13.61 20.60 1.03
C ALA A 151 -13.92 20.10 -0.40
N LYS A 152 -15.04 20.54 -0.97
CA LYS A 152 -15.34 20.35 -2.39
C LYS A 152 -14.57 21.33 -3.30
N ASP A 153 -14.32 22.56 -2.83
CA ASP A 153 -13.64 23.60 -3.58
C ASP A 153 -12.14 23.68 -3.23
N ASP A 154 -11.42 24.56 -3.90
CA ASP A 154 -10.00 24.84 -3.64
C ASP A 154 -9.74 25.07 -2.15
N THR A 155 -8.73 24.41 -1.58
CA THR A 155 -8.54 24.42 -0.13
C THR A 155 -7.09 24.31 0.31
N ALA A 156 -6.84 24.73 1.55
CA ALA A 156 -5.54 24.67 2.21
C ALA A 156 -5.68 24.87 3.72
N THR A 157 -4.59 24.72 4.47
CA THR A 157 -4.65 24.98 5.92
C THR A 157 -4.68 26.46 6.29
N LEU A 158 -3.89 27.29 5.61
CA LEU A 158 -3.80 28.72 5.92
C LEU A 158 -4.81 29.54 5.11
N ALA A 159 -4.75 29.50 3.78
CA ALA A 159 -5.58 30.34 2.92
C ALA A 159 -5.92 29.68 1.59
N LYS A 160 -7.09 29.98 1.00
CA LYS A 160 -7.36 29.54 -0.38
C LYS A 160 -6.51 30.33 -1.37
N GLU A 161 -6.39 31.64 -1.17
CA GLU A 161 -5.62 32.52 -2.05
C GLU A 161 -4.62 33.39 -1.28
N ALA A 162 -3.44 33.62 -1.87
CA ALA A 162 -2.48 34.64 -1.44
C ALA A 162 -2.02 35.48 -2.63
N ASN A 163 -2.47 36.72 -2.66
CA ASN A 163 -2.34 37.64 -3.79
C ASN A 163 -1.53 38.89 -3.42
N ASN A 164 -1.08 39.62 -4.45
CA ASN A 164 -0.60 41.00 -4.36
C ASN A 164 0.43 41.25 -3.24
N ASN A 165 1.65 40.77 -3.37
CA ASN A 165 2.75 41.04 -2.44
C ASN A 165 2.47 40.56 -0.99
N THR A 166 1.71 39.47 -0.84
CA THR A 166 1.52 38.82 0.45
C THR A 166 2.80 38.09 0.87
N HIS A 167 3.13 38.16 2.16
CA HIS A 167 4.31 37.49 2.73
C HIS A 167 3.88 36.51 3.82
N ILE A 168 4.19 35.22 3.60
CA ILE A 168 3.97 34.14 4.55
C ILE A 168 5.34 33.65 4.97
N ASP A 169 5.69 33.87 6.24
CA ASP A 169 7.04 33.59 6.72
C ASP A 169 7.02 32.83 8.04
N ASN A 170 7.80 31.75 8.14
CA ASN A 170 7.88 30.91 9.32
C ASN A 170 6.49 30.41 9.78
N VAL A 171 5.71 29.90 8.82
CA VAL A 171 4.38 29.31 9.06
C VAL A 171 4.47 27.79 8.88
N HIS A 172 4.06 27.07 9.93
CA HIS A 172 4.16 25.62 9.99
C HIS A 172 2.78 25.03 10.21
N SER A 173 2.38 24.13 9.31
CA SER A 173 1.09 23.46 9.38
C SER A 173 1.26 21.96 9.45
N ASP A 174 0.52 21.34 10.36
CA ASP A 174 0.47 19.90 10.58
C ASP A 174 -0.98 19.40 10.58
N GLY A 175 -1.27 18.40 9.74
CA GLY A 175 -2.61 17.82 9.67
C GLY A 175 -2.97 17.11 8.36
N ALA A 176 -4.26 16.83 8.18
CA ALA A 176 -4.81 16.19 6.99
C ALA A 176 -5.67 17.17 6.18
N ILE A 177 -5.53 17.10 4.85
CA ILE A 177 -6.35 17.86 3.90
C ILE A 177 -6.91 16.90 2.86
N ALA A 178 -8.22 16.94 2.68
CA ALA A 178 -8.94 16.25 1.62
C ALA A 178 -9.71 17.25 0.78
N GLY A 179 -9.51 17.22 -0.53
CA GLY A 179 -10.13 18.17 -1.45
C GLY A 179 -10.51 17.52 -2.77
N GLU A 180 -11.63 17.94 -3.38
CA GLU A 180 -11.99 17.51 -4.74
C GLU A 180 -11.26 18.35 -5.81
N ARG A 181 -11.03 19.63 -5.54
CA ARG A 181 -10.32 20.57 -6.44
C ARG A 181 -8.89 20.84 -5.96
N SER A 182 -8.35 22.04 -6.21
CA SER A 182 -6.94 22.35 -5.95
C SER A 182 -6.63 22.32 -4.45
N ILE A 183 -5.46 21.80 -4.09
CA ILE A 183 -5.05 21.67 -2.69
C ILE A 183 -3.63 22.21 -2.54
N GLY A 184 -3.43 23.11 -1.57
CA GLY A 184 -2.11 23.44 -1.06
C GLY A 184 -1.98 23.05 0.40
N GLY A 185 -0.84 22.51 0.82
CA GLY A 185 -0.59 22.29 2.25
C GLY A 185 -0.74 23.58 3.07
N LEU A 186 -0.25 24.70 2.56
CA LEU A 186 -0.40 26.03 3.16
C LEU A 186 -1.40 26.90 2.40
N VAL A 187 -1.24 27.04 1.09
CA VAL A 187 -2.09 27.93 0.27
C VAL A 187 -2.48 27.27 -1.05
N SER A 188 -3.76 27.28 -1.43
CA SER A 188 -4.17 26.65 -2.70
C SER A 188 -3.60 27.40 -3.91
N GLN A 189 -3.82 28.72 -3.97
CA GLN A 189 -3.43 29.57 -5.10
C GLN A 189 -2.55 30.74 -4.61
N VAL A 190 -1.35 30.88 -5.14
CA VAL A 190 -0.41 31.96 -4.81
C VAL A 190 -0.10 32.76 -6.06
N ASN A 191 -0.39 34.05 -6.04
CA ASN A 191 -0.09 34.96 -7.14
C ASN A 191 0.73 36.17 -6.67
N ASN A 192 1.90 36.39 -7.27
CA ASN A 192 2.81 37.50 -6.98
C ASN A 192 3.06 37.69 -5.47
N SER A 193 3.32 36.59 -4.77
CA SER A 193 3.45 36.54 -3.30
C SER A 193 4.51 35.54 -2.90
N THR A 194 5.04 35.66 -1.68
CA THR A 194 6.19 34.88 -1.20
C THR A 194 5.84 34.00 0.00
N ILE A 195 6.30 32.76 -0.03
CA ILE A 195 6.31 31.81 1.09
C ILE A 195 7.77 31.49 1.42
N SER A 196 8.19 31.78 2.65
CA SER A 196 9.57 31.54 3.11
C SER A 196 9.63 30.83 4.46
N ASN A 197 10.69 30.05 4.69
CA ASN A 197 10.98 29.40 5.98
C ASN A 197 9.81 28.57 6.52
N SER A 198 8.95 28.06 5.63
CA SER A 198 7.65 27.51 6.00
C SER A 198 7.60 26.02 5.74
N SER A 199 6.66 25.33 6.39
CA SER A 199 6.53 23.89 6.17
C SER A 199 5.10 23.39 6.27
N TYR A 200 4.83 22.35 5.50
CA TYR A 200 3.68 21.51 5.70
C TYR A 200 4.15 20.10 6.05
N THR A 201 3.52 19.48 7.04
CA THR A 201 3.70 18.07 7.38
C THR A 201 2.33 17.43 7.45
N GLY A 202 2.05 16.44 6.62
CA GLY A 202 0.70 15.90 6.62
C GLY A 202 0.29 15.09 5.41
N ARG A 203 -0.97 14.66 5.47
CA ARG A 203 -1.62 13.91 4.40
C ARG A 203 -2.42 14.82 3.51
N ILE A 204 -2.25 14.68 2.20
CA ILE A 204 -3.06 15.34 1.17
C ILE A 204 -3.77 14.27 0.35
N THR A 205 -5.09 14.34 0.22
CA THR A 205 -5.90 13.34 -0.48
C THR A 205 -6.83 13.96 -1.51
N ASN A 206 -6.70 13.53 -2.76
CA ASN A 206 -7.61 13.83 -3.87
C ASN A 206 -7.96 12.55 -4.62
N THR A 207 -8.78 11.69 -3.99
CA THR A 207 -9.18 10.41 -4.59
C THR A 207 -10.60 10.45 -5.16
N TYR A 208 -11.12 11.66 -5.36
CA TYR A 208 -12.41 11.91 -6.00
C TYR A 208 -12.31 11.62 -7.50
N LYS A 209 -13.38 11.07 -8.07
CA LYS A 209 -13.50 10.91 -9.52
C LYS A 209 -14.06 12.20 -10.11
N THR A 210 -13.17 13.14 -10.46
CA THR A 210 -13.52 14.42 -11.07
C THR A 210 -12.76 14.65 -12.37
N VAL A 211 -13.43 15.30 -13.33
CA VAL A 211 -12.83 15.71 -14.61
C VAL A 211 -12.35 17.16 -14.61
N ALA A 212 -12.56 17.87 -13.49
CA ALA A 212 -12.12 19.25 -13.33
C ALA A 212 -10.59 19.35 -13.35
N SER A 213 -10.08 20.47 -13.88
CA SER A 213 -8.68 20.83 -13.70
C SER A 213 -8.44 21.26 -12.25
N TYR A 214 -7.33 20.82 -11.69
CA TYR A 214 -6.89 21.21 -10.36
C TYR A 214 -5.37 21.14 -10.28
N GLN A 215 -4.82 21.82 -9.27
CA GLN A 215 -3.40 21.76 -8.96
C GLN A 215 -3.21 21.40 -7.50
N ILE A 216 -2.37 20.40 -7.22
CA ILE A 216 -2.15 19.89 -5.87
C ILE A 216 -0.67 19.97 -5.53
N GLY A 217 -0.33 20.60 -4.41
CA GLY A 217 1.04 20.62 -3.92
C GLY A 217 1.17 20.52 -2.41
N GLY A 218 2.27 19.93 -1.95
CA GLY A 218 2.59 19.81 -0.54
C GLY A 218 2.67 21.13 0.21
N LEU A 219 3.01 22.23 -0.47
CA LEU A 219 2.89 23.59 0.08
C LEU A 219 1.83 24.40 -0.64
N VAL A 220 1.86 24.37 -1.98
CA VAL A 220 1.04 25.25 -2.82
C VAL A 220 0.38 24.49 -3.96
N GLY A 221 -0.92 24.69 -4.20
CA GLY A 221 -1.57 24.12 -5.38
C GLY A 221 -0.96 24.71 -6.66
N LYS A 222 -1.09 26.02 -6.84
CA LYS A 222 -0.51 26.77 -7.97
C LYS A 222 0.27 28.00 -7.49
N LEU A 223 1.49 28.14 -7.98
CA LEU A 223 2.35 29.30 -7.79
C LEU A 223 2.48 30.08 -9.11
N SER A 224 2.15 31.36 -9.11
CA SER A 224 2.23 32.21 -10.30
C SER A 224 2.72 33.62 -10.02
N GLY A 225 3.19 34.27 -11.07
CA GLY A 225 3.57 35.68 -11.10
C GLY A 225 5.08 35.88 -10.96
N PRO A 226 5.62 36.97 -11.54
CA PRO A 226 7.06 37.25 -11.52
C PRO A 226 7.64 37.40 -10.10
N ASN A 227 6.82 37.74 -9.11
CA ASN A 227 7.21 37.81 -7.70
C ASN A 227 6.77 36.57 -6.88
N GLY A 228 6.25 35.54 -7.55
CA GLY A 228 5.87 34.27 -6.93
C GLY A 228 7.11 33.50 -6.50
N LEU A 229 7.29 33.30 -5.19
CA LEU A 229 8.47 32.65 -4.64
C LEU A 229 8.11 31.68 -3.51
N ILE A 230 8.62 30.45 -3.60
CA ILE A 230 8.76 29.55 -2.45
C ILE A 230 10.26 29.41 -2.16
N ASP A 231 10.70 29.80 -0.97
CA ASP A 231 12.11 29.70 -0.57
C ASP A 231 12.25 29.01 0.79
N LYS A 232 13.32 28.23 0.97
CA LYS A 232 13.66 27.59 2.27
C LYS A 232 12.48 26.89 2.92
N SER A 233 11.77 26.09 2.15
CA SER A 233 10.52 25.49 2.61
C SER A 233 10.52 23.98 2.45
N ILE A 234 9.73 23.32 3.30
CA ILE A 234 9.73 21.86 3.46
C ILE A 234 8.33 21.32 3.29
N ALA A 235 8.17 20.34 2.40
CA ALA A 235 6.95 19.55 2.28
C ALA A 235 7.22 18.11 2.72
N SER A 236 6.73 17.73 3.89
CA SER A 236 6.77 16.33 4.36
C SER A 236 5.40 15.70 4.11
N ILE A 237 5.24 14.94 3.03
CA ILE A 237 3.94 14.57 2.47
C ILE A 237 3.64 13.07 2.48
N ASP A 238 2.38 12.74 2.75
CA ASP A 238 1.72 11.50 2.36
C ASP A 238 0.59 11.88 1.38
N LEU A 239 0.91 11.94 0.08
CA LEU A 239 0.00 12.44 -0.96
C LEU A 239 -0.57 11.27 -1.76
N ALA A 240 -1.89 11.18 -1.83
CA ALA A 240 -2.61 10.23 -2.67
C ALA A 240 -3.58 10.94 -3.62
N SER A 241 -3.52 10.61 -4.91
CA SER A 241 -4.40 11.18 -5.94
C SER A 241 -4.87 10.16 -6.97
N ASN A 242 -6.00 10.46 -7.62
CA ASN A 242 -6.55 9.71 -8.75
C ASN A 242 -6.59 10.57 -10.03
N ALA A 243 -5.56 11.40 -10.25
CA ALA A 243 -5.49 12.29 -11.40
C ALA A 243 -5.36 11.51 -12.71
N THR A 244 -6.22 11.81 -13.67
CA THR A 244 -6.37 11.08 -14.93
C THR A 244 -6.12 11.94 -16.17
N ARG A 245 -5.71 13.22 -16.00
CA ARG A 245 -5.53 14.15 -17.13
C ARG A 245 -4.30 15.04 -16.91
N GLY A 246 -3.65 15.48 -17.99
CA GLY A 246 -2.44 16.32 -17.90
C GLY A 246 -2.65 17.71 -17.29
N ASP A 247 -3.89 18.25 -17.32
CA ASP A 247 -4.28 19.51 -16.67
C ASP A 247 -4.61 19.35 -15.17
N GLN A 248 -4.49 18.13 -14.65
CA GLN A 248 -4.45 17.81 -13.23
C GLN A 248 -2.98 17.61 -12.84
N SER A 249 -2.37 18.63 -12.23
CA SER A 249 -0.94 18.62 -11.93
C SER A 249 -0.67 18.46 -10.44
N ILE A 250 0.29 17.60 -10.10
CA ILE A 250 0.57 17.20 -8.72
C ILE A 250 2.07 17.31 -8.47
N GLY A 251 2.45 18.06 -7.44
CA GLY A 251 3.85 18.22 -7.04
C GLY A 251 4.08 17.97 -5.56
N GLY A 252 5.26 17.47 -5.20
CA GLY A 252 5.63 17.34 -3.80
C GLY A 252 5.69 18.69 -3.08
N ILE A 253 6.12 19.76 -3.76
CA ILE A 253 6.11 21.15 -3.26
C ILE A 253 4.94 21.92 -3.85
N ALA A 254 4.82 21.93 -5.20
CA ALA A 254 3.79 22.71 -5.89
C ALA A 254 3.15 21.95 -7.05
N GLY A 255 1.83 22.02 -7.21
CA GLY A 255 1.15 21.39 -8.36
C GLY A 255 1.57 22.01 -9.68
N SER A 256 1.53 23.35 -9.77
CA SER A 256 1.97 24.09 -10.95
C SER A 256 2.77 25.34 -10.58
N VAL A 257 3.79 25.66 -11.36
CA VAL A 257 4.63 26.87 -11.22
C VAL A 257 4.76 27.56 -12.58
N ILE A 258 4.17 28.75 -12.72
CA ILE A 258 4.04 29.46 -14.00
C ILE A 258 4.28 30.97 -13.88
N ASP A 259 4.20 31.71 -14.98
CA ASP A 259 4.42 33.16 -15.07
C ASP A 259 5.73 33.61 -14.38
N ASN A 260 6.82 32.89 -14.66
CA ASN A 260 8.17 33.11 -14.13
C ASN A 260 8.38 32.92 -12.63
N ALA A 261 7.39 32.37 -11.90
CA ALA A 261 7.55 32.07 -10.48
C ALA A 261 8.68 31.06 -10.21
N VAL A 262 9.20 31.08 -8.98
CA VAL A 262 10.43 30.36 -8.59
C VAL A 262 10.21 29.50 -7.35
N ILE A 263 10.73 28.28 -7.38
CA ILE A 263 10.98 27.47 -6.17
C ILE A 263 12.49 27.41 -5.94
N SER A 264 12.92 27.82 -4.76
CA SER A 264 14.32 27.92 -4.37
C SER A 264 14.60 27.20 -3.05
N SER A 265 15.77 26.56 -2.93
CA SER A 265 16.35 26.09 -1.66
C SER A 265 15.36 25.29 -0.80
N SER A 266 14.60 24.40 -1.43
CA SER A 266 13.45 23.74 -0.82
C SER A 266 13.46 22.25 -1.15
N TYR A 267 12.85 21.44 -0.30
CA TYR A 267 12.77 20.00 -0.54
C TYR A 267 11.41 19.43 -0.18
N ALA A 268 11.05 18.36 -0.89
CA ALA A 268 9.93 17.50 -0.54
C ALA A 268 10.46 16.14 -0.07
N GLU A 269 9.79 15.55 0.90
CA GLU A 269 10.06 14.21 1.40
C GLU A 269 8.77 13.43 1.65
N GLY A 270 8.84 12.10 1.55
CA GLY A 270 7.71 11.22 1.85
C GLY A 270 7.22 10.43 0.63
N LYS A 271 5.90 10.40 0.41
CA LYS A 271 5.27 9.57 -0.62
C LYS A 271 4.28 10.38 -1.46
N LEU A 272 4.31 10.17 -2.77
CA LEU A 272 3.37 10.70 -3.73
C LEU A 272 2.87 9.54 -4.61
N ASN A 273 1.64 9.11 -4.34
CA ASN A 273 1.02 8.00 -5.05
C ASN A 273 -0.12 8.51 -5.94
N ASN A 274 0.11 8.57 -7.26
CA ASN A 274 -0.96 8.75 -8.23
C ASN A 274 -1.41 7.41 -8.82
N VAL A 275 -2.72 7.18 -8.88
CA VAL A 275 -3.29 5.89 -9.33
C VAL A 275 -3.14 5.68 -10.84
N GLN A 276 -3.28 6.73 -11.65
CA GLN A 276 -3.30 6.65 -13.11
C GLN A 276 -2.08 7.33 -13.75
N PRO A 277 -1.60 6.90 -14.94
CA PRO A 277 -0.36 7.42 -15.53
C PRO A 277 -0.49 8.73 -16.34
N PHE A 278 -1.69 9.30 -16.42
CA PHE A 278 -2.00 10.36 -17.41
C PHE A 278 -1.74 11.80 -16.93
N ALA A 279 -1.55 11.98 -15.62
CA ALA A 279 -1.40 13.30 -15.01
C ALA A 279 0.06 13.77 -14.97
N ASN A 280 0.26 15.08 -14.84
CA ASN A 280 1.60 15.65 -14.66
C ASN A 280 1.99 15.55 -13.18
N VAL A 281 2.73 14.50 -12.83
CA VAL A 281 3.11 14.18 -11.44
C VAL A 281 4.62 14.28 -11.23
N GLY A 282 5.07 15.13 -10.32
CA GLY A 282 6.49 15.28 -9.98
C GLY A 282 6.76 15.33 -8.48
N GLY A 283 7.87 14.72 -8.04
CA GLY A 283 8.27 14.77 -6.62
C GLY A 283 8.61 16.17 -6.10
N VAL A 284 8.86 17.15 -6.98
CA VAL A 284 8.95 18.58 -6.61
C VAL A 284 7.78 19.37 -7.18
N VAL A 285 7.56 19.31 -8.49
CA VAL A 285 6.55 20.11 -9.20
C VAL A 285 5.78 19.27 -10.20
N GLY A 286 4.47 19.46 -10.32
CA GLY A 286 3.68 18.78 -11.35
C GLY A 286 3.98 19.33 -12.75
N ASP A 287 3.71 20.62 -12.96
CA ASP A 287 3.94 21.29 -14.26
C ASP A 287 4.65 22.66 -14.12
N LEU A 288 5.69 22.86 -14.94
CA LEU A 288 6.43 24.11 -15.08
C LEU A 288 6.03 24.89 -16.36
N TRP A 289 5.28 24.25 -17.25
CA TRP A 289 4.90 24.84 -18.52
C TRP A 289 3.78 25.86 -18.32
N ASP A 290 3.97 27.09 -18.79
CA ASP A 290 2.92 28.08 -18.83
C ASP A 290 2.05 27.88 -20.08
N PRO A 291 0.74 27.59 -19.95
CA PRO A 291 -0.11 27.33 -21.11
C PRO A 291 -0.38 28.58 -21.96
N VAL A 292 -0.14 29.78 -21.42
CA VAL A 292 -0.41 31.07 -22.08
C VAL A 292 0.87 31.66 -22.68
N GLY A 293 1.91 31.82 -21.86
CA GLY A 293 3.19 32.42 -22.25
C GLY A 293 4.25 31.44 -22.73
N GLY A 294 3.95 30.14 -22.74
CA GLY A 294 4.86 29.09 -23.20
C GLY A 294 6.18 29.06 -22.42
N LEU A 295 7.28 28.77 -23.14
CA LEU A 295 8.61 28.62 -22.55
C LEU A 295 9.12 29.90 -21.87
N GLU A 296 8.82 31.08 -22.42
CA GLU A 296 9.30 32.37 -21.88
C GLU A 296 8.80 32.62 -20.46
N LYS A 297 7.57 32.20 -20.17
CA LYS A 297 6.92 32.34 -18.86
C LYS A 297 6.94 31.08 -18.01
N SER A 298 7.67 30.04 -18.43
CA SER A 298 7.83 28.82 -17.64
C SER A 298 8.37 29.11 -16.24
N GLY A 299 7.89 28.33 -15.27
CA GLY A 299 8.36 28.35 -13.90
C GLY A 299 9.82 27.92 -13.77
N GLN A 300 10.43 28.26 -12.64
CA GLN A 300 11.86 28.05 -12.40
C GLN A 300 12.12 27.23 -11.15
N LEU A 301 13.09 26.32 -11.24
CA LEU A 301 13.59 25.55 -10.10
C LEU A 301 15.07 25.90 -9.86
N SER A 302 15.43 26.15 -8.61
CA SER A 302 16.81 26.35 -8.19
C SER A 302 17.08 25.70 -6.84
N ASN A 303 18.11 24.87 -6.72
CA ASN A 303 18.50 24.23 -5.45
C ASN A 303 17.32 23.48 -4.82
N VAL A 304 16.72 22.54 -5.56
CA VAL A 304 15.58 21.76 -5.07
C VAL A 304 15.89 20.28 -5.00
N LEU A 305 15.29 19.61 -4.03
CA LEU A 305 15.53 18.19 -3.77
C LEU A 305 14.20 17.42 -3.64
N SER A 306 14.15 16.28 -4.33
CA SER A 306 13.10 15.29 -4.18
C SER A 306 13.61 14.08 -3.40
N ASP A 307 13.17 13.97 -2.16
CA ASP A 307 13.31 12.76 -1.33
C ASP A 307 11.95 12.05 -1.20
N VAL A 308 11.25 11.93 -2.34
CA VAL A 308 9.88 11.40 -2.42
C VAL A 308 9.88 10.10 -3.23
N ASN A 309 9.15 9.09 -2.74
CA ASN A 309 8.74 7.94 -3.56
C ASN A 309 7.56 8.35 -4.45
N VAL A 310 7.69 8.20 -5.77
CA VAL A 310 6.70 8.68 -6.74
C VAL A 310 6.19 7.51 -7.60
N THR A 311 4.87 7.34 -7.68
CA THR A 311 4.23 6.43 -8.63
C THR A 311 3.47 7.20 -9.69
N ASN A 312 3.57 6.75 -10.95
CA ASN A 312 2.99 7.42 -12.11
C ASN A 312 3.45 8.87 -12.24
N GLY A 313 4.75 9.10 -12.01
CA GLY A 313 5.37 10.40 -12.12
C GLY A 313 6.89 10.35 -12.13
N ASN A 314 7.50 11.54 -12.14
CA ASN A 314 8.94 11.74 -12.15
C ASN A 314 9.44 12.27 -10.80
N ALA A 315 10.76 12.22 -10.56
CA ALA A 315 11.29 12.70 -9.28
C ALA A 315 11.24 14.23 -9.14
N ILE A 316 11.48 14.98 -10.21
CA ILE A 316 11.53 16.45 -10.18
C ILE A 316 10.24 17.06 -10.73
N ALA A 317 10.07 17.05 -12.06
CA ALA A 317 8.96 17.67 -12.76
C ALA A 317 8.12 16.62 -13.49
N GLY A 318 6.79 16.67 -13.37
CA GLY A 318 5.89 15.72 -14.01
C GLY A 318 5.93 15.78 -15.53
N LYS A 319 5.96 17.00 -16.09
CA LYS A 319 6.12 17.21 -17.53
C LYS A 319 7.58 17.51 -17.89
N HIS A 320 8.12 16.80 -18.87
CA HIS A 320 9.42 17.10 -19.50
C HIS A 320 9.21 17.93 -20.78
N PHE A 321 10.03 18.95 -20.98
CA PHE A 321 10.12 19.71 -22.24
C PHE A 321 11.51 20.34 -22.39
N ASP A 322 11.88 20.69 -23.62
CA ASP A 322 13.18 21.29 -23.92
C ASP A 322 13.32 22.69 -23.29
N HIS A 323 14.55 23.06 -22.92
CA HIS A 323 14.89 24.36 -22.31
C HIS A 323 14.18 24.67 -20.99
N MET A 324 13.75 23.65 -20.25
CA MET A 324 13.27 23.80 -18.88
C MET A 324 14.24 24.62 -18.00
N LYS A 325 13.70 25.60 -17.27
CA LYS A 325 14.46 26.47 -16.35
C LYS A 325 14.69 25.79 -15.00
N ALA A 326 15.51 24.74 -14.99
CA ALA A 326 15.83 23.97 -13.78
C ALA A 326 17.35 23.94 -13.53
N THR A 327 17.78 24.43 -12.37
CA THR A 327 19.19 24.48 -11.96
C THR A 327 19.36 23.79 -10.61
N ASN A 328 20.43 23.01 -10.45
CA ASN A 328 20.75 22.30 -9.20
C ASN A 328 19.54 21.52 -8.62
N VAL A 329 19.05 20.57 -9.41
CA VAL A 329 17.92 19.70 -9.06
C VAL A 329 18.44 18.33 -8.63
N TYR A 330 17.99 17.82 -7.49
CA TYR A 330 18.51 16.58 -6.90
C TYR A 330 17.40 15.57 -6.62
N SER A 331 17.68 14.26 -6.69
CA SER A 331 16.79 13.23 -6.18
C SER A 331 17.52 12.08 -5.49
N ASN A 332 16.83 11.40 -4.58
CA ASN A 332 17.39 10.26 -3.88
C ASN A 332 17.41 9.00 -4.79
N LYS A 333 18.56 8.32 -4.83
CA LYS A 333 18.76 7.05 -5.55
C LYS A 333 17.87 5.93 -5.02
N ASN A 334 17.68 5.86 -3.71
CA ASN A 334 16.98 4.79 -3.03
C ASN A 334 15.45 4.90 -3.13
N ASN A 335 14.94 6.06 -3.57
CA ASN A 335 13.51 6.25 -3.77
C ASN A 335 13.02 5.60 -5.06
N LYS A 336 11.90 4.89 -4.94
CA LYS A 336 11.15 4.29 -6.05
C LYS A 336 10.43 5.41 -6.80
N VAL A 337 10.84 5.62 -8.04
CA VAL A 337 10.25 6.60 -8.97
C VAL A 337 9.90 5.86 -10.24
N VAL A 338 8.62 5.57 -10.44
CA VAL A 338 8.16 4.64 -11.47
C VAL A 338 6.92 5.13 -12.19
N ASN A 339 6.79 4.75 -13.45
CA ASN A 339 5.60 4.95 -14.27
C ASN A 339 4.99 3.60 -14.62
N VAL A 340 3.67 3.49 -14.49
CA VAL A 340 2.90 2.41 -15.09
C VAL A 340 2.63 2.80 -16.54
N VAL A 341 3.12 2.01 -17.48
CA VAL A 341 3.00 2.28 -18.92
C VAL A 341 2.27 1.12 -19.58
N GLN A 342 1.44 1.44 -20.57
CA GLN A 342 0.91 0.44 -21.46
C GLN A 342 1.85 0.28 -22.65
N GLU A 343 2.37 -0.92 -22.89
CA GLU A 343 3.13 -1.26 -24.09
C GLU A 343 2.45 -2.42 -24.82
N ASN A 344 1.99 -2.15 -26.04
CA ASN A 344 1.08 -3.02 -26.78
C ASN A 344 -0.19 -3.30 -25.94
N ASP A 345 -0.54 -4.56 -25.73
CA ASP A 345 -1.72 -4.93 -24.94
C ASP A 345 -1.43 -5.02 -23.42
N GLU A 346 -0.19 -4.76 -22.99
CA GLU A 346 0.29 -5.04 -21.62
C GLU A 346 0.48 -3.81 -20.75
N ILE A 347 0.29 -3.96 -19.44
CA ILE A 347 0.54 -2.91 -18.45
C ILE A 347 1.78 -3.28 -17.64
N LEU A 348 2.80 -2.43 -17.67
CA LEU A 348 4.11 -2.68 -17.08
C LEU A 348 4.53 -1.51 -16.20
N THR A 349 5.39 -1.76 -15.22
CA THR A 349 6.03 -0.69 -14.45
C THR A 349 7.49 -0.51 -14.84
N LYS A 350 7.83 0.73 -15.17
CA LYS A 350 9.16 1.15 -15.58
C LYS A 350 9.68 2.24 -14.67
N ASP A 351 10.99 2.23 -14.47
CA ASP A 351 11.66 3.34 -13.79
C ASP A 351 11.49 4.61 -14.59
N SER A 352 11.08 5.68 -13.90
CA SER A 352 11.21 7.00 -14.50
C SER A 352 12.66 7.45 -14.35
N VAL A 353 13.37 7.44 -15.47
CA VAL A 353 14.67 8.11 -15.63
C VAL A 353 14.50 9.57 -16.12
N VAL A 354 13.30 9.89 -16.61
CA VAL A 354 12.91 11.23 -17.06
C VAL A 354 12.81 12.16 -15.84
N GLN A 355 13.41 13.35 -15.93
CA GLN A 355 13.37 14.35 -14.85
C GLN A 355 13.79 13.80 -13.47
N ARG A 356 14.88 13.02 -13.44
CA ARG A 356 15.50 12.53 -12.18
C ARG A 356 16.49 13.50 -11.51
N GLY A 357 16.87 14.61 -12.15
CA GLY A 357 17.91 15.52 -11.64
C GLY A 357 19.26 14.83 -11.40
N GLU A 358 20.14 15.40 -10.59
CA GLU A 358 21.33 14.70 -10.08
C GLU A 358 20.90 13.68 -9.01
N VAL A 359 21.27 12.41 -9.20
CA VAL A 359 20.86 11.31 -8.30
C VAL A 359 21.93 11.14 -7.21
N LEU A 360 21.52 11.28 -5.96
CA LEU A 360 22.40 11.29 -4.80
C LEU A 360 22.14 10.11 -3.86
N GLU A 361 23.18 9.71 -3.12
CA GLU A 361 23.11 8.71 -2.03
C GLU A 361 22.60 9.37 -0.73
N ASP A 362 22.13 8.56 0.22
CA ASP A 362 21.44 9.03 1.44
C ASP A 362 22.28 10.00 2.30
N GLU A 363 23.60 9.83 2.38
CA GLU A 363 24.49 10.76 3.09
C GLU A 363 24.48 12.15 2.44
N GLN A 364 24.60 12.21 1.11
CA GLN A 364 24.59 13.45 0.35
C GLN A 364 23.21 14.13 0.41
N ILE A 365 22.15 13.34 0.45
CA ILE A 365 20.77 13.83 0.64
C ILE A 365 20.64 14.57 1.98
N LYS A 366 21.17 14.01 3.06
CA LYS A 366 21.15 14.66 4.39
C LYS A 366 21.91 15.98 4.39
N GLU A 367 23.09 16.03 3.76
CA GLU A 367 23.88 17.26 3.62
C GLU A 367 23.13 18.34 2.83
N LYS A 368 22.50 17.96 1.70
CA LYS A 368 21.73 18.90 0.87
C LYS A 368 20.51 19.44 1.61
N LYS A 369 19.76 18.61 2.33
CA LYS A 369 18.63 19.06 3.16
C LYS A 369 19.07 20.12 4.16
N ALA A 370 20.16 19.86 4.91
CA ALA A 370 20.69 20.80 5.89
C ALA A 370 21.18 22.12 5.27
N ALA A 371 21.77 22.07 4.07
CA ALA A 371 22.22 23.25 3.33
C ALA A 371 21.06 24.11 2.78
N PHE A 372 19.93 23.49 2.42
CA PHE A 372 18.76 24.20 1.88
C PHE A 372 17.95 24.88 2.99
N VAL A 373 17.54 24.10 4.00
CA VAL A 373 16.68 24.60 5.07
C VAL A 373 16.74 23.65 6.28
N THR A 374 16.82 24.24 7.47
CA THR A 374 16.62 23.49 8.73
C THR A 374 15.17 23.67 9.18
N LYS A 375 14.47 22.58 9.52
CA LYS A 375 13.09 22.64 10.00
C LYS A 375 13.01 23.43 11.31
N ASN A 376 12.47 24.64 11.26
CA ASN A 376 12.21 25.46 12.44
C ASN A 376 11.12 24.80 13.30
N THR A 377 11.50 24.07 14.34
CA THR A 377 10.56 23.49 15.30
C THR A 377 10.40 24.44 16.48
N VAL A 378 9.44 25.35 16.35
CA VAL A 378 9.16 26.34 17.40
C VAL A 378 8.31 25.70 18.49
N LYS A 379 8.83 25.68 19.73
CA LYS A 379 8.05 25.20 20.89
C LYS A 379 6.91 26.20 21.16
N THR A 380 5.68 25.72 21.01
CA THR A 380 4.47 26.51 21.28
C THR A 380 4.06 26.36 22.75
N GLU A 381 3.49 27.40 23.35
CA GLU A 381 2.95 27.32 24.70
C GLU A 381 1.80 26.29 24.78
N ASP A 382 1.71 25.59 25.91
CA ASP A 382 0.63 24.63 26.16
C ASP A 382 -0.72 25.34 26.38
N PHE A 383 -1.81 24.61 26.18
CA PHE A 383 -3.14 25.09 26.56
C PHE A 383 -3.21 25.32 28.08
N ASN A 384 -3.38 26.57 28.50
CA ASN A 384 -3.60 26.89 29.91
C ASN A 384 -5.09 26.95 30.21
N PHE A 385 -5.69 25.84 30.64
CA PHE A 385 -7.05 25.82 31.19
C PHE A 385 -6.99 26.42 32.60
N SER A 386 -7.41 27.68 32.75
CA SER A 386 -7.25 28.52 33.94
C SER A 386 -8.00 28.07 35.21
N SER A 387 -8.53 26.84 35.27
CA SER A 387 -9.33 26.34 36.41
C SER A 387 -9.24 24.82 36.66
N ARG A 388 -8.08 24.19 36.42
CA ARG A 388 -7.88 22.77 36.74
C ARG A 388 -7.89 22.55 38.26
N TYR A 389 -8.91 21.85 38.76
CA TYR A 389 -8.99 21.42 40.16
C TYR A 389 -8.47 19.99 40.27
N VAL A 390 -7.48 19.76 41.12
CA VAL A 390 -6.92 18.42 41.40
C VAL A 390 -7.25 18.08 42.85
N THR A 391 -7.90 16.94 43.08
CA THR A 391 -8.19 16.45 44.43
C THR A 391 -6.88 16.06 45.12
N ASP A 392 -6.53 16.76 46.20
CA ASP A 392 -5.40 16.39 47.05
C ASP A 392 -5.90 15.58 48.25
N TYR A 393 -5.71 14.26 48.19
CA TYR A 393 -6.09 13.35 49.27
C TYR A 393 -5.22 13.51 50.54
N LYS A 394 -4.03 14.15 50.46
CA LYS A 394 -3.08 14.19 51.58
C LYS A 394 -3.58 14.98 52.79
N ASN A 395 -4.50 15.92 52.56
CA ASN A 395 -5.02 16.80 53.60
C ASN A 395 -6.37 16.32 54.18
N LEU A 396 -6.85 15.14 53.78
CA LEU A 396 -8.11 14.57 54.27
C LEU A 396 -7.90 13.74 55.53
N GLU A 397 -8.91 13.74 56.39
CA GLU A 397 -8.89 12.97 57.64
C GLU A 397 -8.82 11.45 57.35
N ASN A 398 -7.94 10.75 58.08
CA ASN A 398 -7.65 9.32 57.90
C ASN A 398 -6.95 8.94 56.58
N ALA A 399 -6.45 9.89 55.79
CA ALA A 399 -5.65 9.59 54.60
C ALA A 399 -4.21 9.23 54.98
N ASP A 400 -3.70 8.15 54.38
CA ASP A 400 -2.30 7.73 54.41
C ASP A 400 -1.61 8.23 53.15
N SER A 401 -0.63 9.13 53.32
CA SER A 401 0.15 9.71 52.22
C SER A 401 0.82 8.66 51.31
N SER A 402 1.14 7.46 51.84
CA SER A 402 1.72 6.36 51.06
C SER A 402 0.71 5.68 50.13
N LYS A 403 -0.59 5.89 50.36
CA LYS A 403 -1.72 5.30 49.61
C LYS A 403 -2.32 6.25 48.56
N GLU A 404 -1.66 7.35 48.21
CA GLU A 404 -2.18 8.33 47.22
C GLU A 404 -2.62 7.67 45.90
N LYS A 405 -1.83 6.73 45.38
CA LYS A 405 -2.17 5.94 44.17
C LYS A 405 -3.40 5.06 44.38
N VAL A 406 -3.54 4.47 45.56
CA VAL A 406 -4.67 3.62 45.92
C VAL A 406 -5.96 4.45 45.94
N TYR A 407 -5.92 5.65 46.52
CA TYR A 407 -7.08 6.55 46.51
C TYR A 407 -7.50 6.92 45.09
N LYS A 408 -6.55 7.21 44.19
CA LYS A 408 -6.84 7.43 42.76
C LYS A 408 -7.43 6.20 42.06
N ASN A 409 -7.01 4.99 42.44
CA ASN A 409 -7.62 3.76 41.91
C ASN A 409 -9.04 3.56 42.43
N ILE A 410 -9.29 3.80 43.72
CA ILE A 410 -10.63 3.73 44.30
C ILE A 410 -11.56 4.80 43.74
N GLU A 411 -11.06 6.00 43.43
CA GLU A 411 -11.82 7.05 42.73
C GLU A 411 -12.43 6.54 41.41
N LYS A 412 -11.71 5.65 40.70
CA LYS A 412 -12.22 5.03 39.46
C LYS A 412 -13.23 3.90 39.69
N LEU A 413 -13.16 3.22 40.84
CA LEU A 413 -14.19 2.25 41.25
C LEU A 413 -15.44 2.94 41.80
N LEU A 414 -15.28 4.14 42.37
CA LEU A 414 -16.33 4.91 43.02
C LEU A 414 -16.49 6.32 42.43
N PRO A 415 -16.76 6.44 41.11
CA PRO A 415 -17.05 7.73 40.52
C PRO A 415 -18.28 8.36 41.20
N PHE A 416 -18.26 9.69 41.32
CA PHE A 416 -19.31 10.51 41.95
C PHE A 416 -19.45 10.42 43.47
N TYR A 417 -18.58 9.67 44.18
CA TYR A 417 -18.52 9.70 45.65
C TYR A 417 -17.62 10.81 46.18
N ASN A 418 -17.85 11.22 47.44
CA ASN A 418 -17.01 12.20 48.11
C ASN A 418 -15.63 11.64 48.47
N SER A 419 -14.68 12.55 48.66
CA SER A 419 -13.28 12.22 48.89
C SER A 419 -13.04 11.41 50.18
N GLU A 420 -13.87 11.61 51.21
CA GLU A 420 -13.85 10.87 52.47
C GLU A 420 -14.23 9.39 52.27
N THR A 421 -15.21 9.12 51.41
CA THR A 421 -15.58 7.75 51.05
C THR A 421 -14.47 7.06 50.26
N ILE A 422 -13.82 7.78 49.34
CA ILE A 422 -12.66 7.27 48.60
C ILE A 422 -11.53 6.88 49.57
N VAL A 423 -11.21 7.73 50.56
CA VAL A 423 -10.19 7.43 51.58
C VAL A 423 -10.60 6.22 52.44
N LYS A 424 -11.87 6.17 52.89
CA LYS A 424 -12.41 5.06 53.69
C LYS A 424 -12.21 3.71 52.98
N TYR A 425 -12.62 3.60 51.71
CA TYR A 425 -12.45 2.34 50.96
C TYR A 425 -11.01 2.10 50.52
N GLY A 426 -10.23 3.14 50.20
CA GLY A 426 -8.80 3.02 49.90
C GLY A 426 -7.98 2.47 51.05
N ASN A 427 -8.37 2.78 52.30
CA ASN A 427 -7.71 2.23 53.47
C ASN A 427 -7.92 0.72 53.63
N LEU A 428 -9.01 0.16 53.08
CA LEU A 428 -9.32 -1.27 53.10
C LEU A 428 -8.57 -2.07 52.03
N VAL A 429 -7.88 -1.42 51.09
CA VAL A 429 -7.14 -2.12 50.03
C VAL A 429 -5.88 -2.77 50.60
N GLU A 430 -5.76 -4.07 50.39
CA GLU A 430 -4.62 -4.89 50.83
C GLU A 430 -3.38 -4.68 49.96
N THR A 431 -2.21 -4.66 50.58
CA THR A 431 -0.91 -4.40 49.91
C THR A 431 -0.51 -5.46 48.88
N SER A 432 -1.08 -6.67 48.97
CA SER A 432 -0.87 -7.77 48.02
C SER A 432 -1.60 -7.58 46.68
N THR A 433 -2.58 -6.67 46.61
CA THR A 433 -3.47 -6.55 45.45
C THR A 433 -2.88 -5.70 44.31
N ASN A 434 -3.33 -5.94 43.08
CA ASN A 434 -2.97 -5.09 41.95
C ASN A 434 -3.51 -3.65 42.13
N LEU A 435 -4.69 -3.48 42.74
CA LEU A 435 -5.24 -2.18 43.12
C LEU A 435 -4.33 -1.36 44.05
N TYR A 436 -3.47 -2.01 44.84
CA TYR A 436 -2.46 -1.33 45.65
C TYR A 436 -1.21 -0.97 44.83
N ASN A 437 -0.76 -1.93 44.01
CA ASN A 437 0.57 -1.89 43.41
C ASN A 437 0.63 -1.21 42.05
N LYS A 438 -0.47 -1.18 41.30
CA LYS A 438 -0.54 -0.70 39.92
C LYS A 438 -1.46 0.50 39.79
N GLU A 439 -1.25 1.33 38.77
CA GLU A 439 -2.16 2.44 38.45
C GLU A 439 -3.30 1.93 37.57
N LEU A 440 -4.54 2.10 38.03
CA LEU A 440 -5.75 1.68 37.33
C LEU A 440 -6.09 2.70 36.25
N LEU A 441 -6.31 2.25 35.01
CA LEU A 441 -6.73 3.10 33.90
C LEU A 441 -8.23 3.09 33.69
N SER A 442 -8.85 1.90 33.65
CA SER A 442 -10.27 1.73 33.36
C SER A 442 -10.90 0.58 34.13
N VAL A 443 -12.22 0.67 34.28
CA VAL A 443 -13.08 -0.26 34.99
C VAL A 443 -14.27 -0.57 34.10
N VAL A 444 -14.40 -1.83 33.68
CA VAL A 444 -15.38 -2.25 32.67
C VAL A 444 -16.32 -3.29 33.26
N PRO A 445 -17.62 -2.98 33.41
CA PRO A 445 -18.61 -3.95 33.90
C PRO A 445 -18.94 -4.97 32.81
N MET A 446 -19.08 -6.23 33.23
CA MET A 446 -19.31 -7.34 32.34
C MET A 446 -20.38 -8.30 32.87
N LYS A 447 -21.04 -8.97 31.94
CA LYS A 447 -21.79 -10.20 32.18
C LYS A 447 -20.97 -11.35 31.61
N ASP A 448 -20.40 -12.17 32.48
CA ASP A 448 -19.45 -13.21 32.16
C ASP A 448 -18.24 -12.66 31.38
N LYS A 449 -18.23 -12.77 30.05
CA LYS A 449 -17.19 -12.24 29.15
C LYS A 449 -17.69 -11.14 28.21
N GLU A 450 -18.96 -10.75 28.30
CA GLU A 450 -19.55 -9.69 27.48
C GLU A 450 -19.52 -8.35 28.22
N VAL A 451 -19.00 -7.32 27.57
CA VAL A 451 -18.98 -5.94 28.10
C VAL A 451 -20.38 -5.34 28.08
N ILE A 452 -20.76 -4.67 29.17
CA ILE A 452 -22.08 -4.05 29.31
C ILE A 452 -21.98 -2.54 29.11
N SER A 453 -22.57 -2.03 28.02
CA SER A 453 -22.61 -0.57 27.73
C SER A 453 -23.91 0.11 28.18
N ASP A 454 -25.03 -0.63 28.27
CA ASP A 454 -26.29 -0.12 28.83
C ASP A 454 -26.45 -0.60 30.27
N ILE A 455 -25.94 0.21 31.20
CA ILE A 455 -25.99 -0.07 32.63
C ILE A 455 -27.43 -0.01 33.15
N ASN A 456 -28.26 0.91 32.66
CA ASN A 456 -29.63 1.09 33.12
C ASN A 456 -30.46 -0.19 32.96
N LYS A 457 -30.37 -0.79 31.78
CA LYS A 457 -31.11 -2.01 31.43
C LYS A 457 -30.54 -3.27 32.09
N ASN A 458 -29.22 -3.34 32.29
CA ASN A 458 -28.53 -4.60 32.61
C ASN A 458 -27.90 -4.64 34.01
N LYS A 459 -28.11 -3.64 34.87
CA LYS A 459 -27.47 -3.53 36.20
C LYS A 459 -27.51 -4.80 37.04
N SER A 460 -28.66 -5.47 37.15
CA SER A 460 -28.79 -6.69 37.95
C SER A 460 -28.08 -7.92 37.37
N SER A 461 -27.68 -7.88 36.09
CA SER A 461 -27.02 -8.98 35.39
C SER A 461 -25.50 -8.87 35.36
N ILE A 462 -24.93 -7.73 35.76
CA ILE A 462 -23.48 -7.55 35.85
C ILE A 462 -22.95 -8.42 36.99
N ASN A 463 -22.07 -9.36 36.64
CA ASN A 463 -21.49 -10.34 37.58
C ASN A 463 -19.96 -10.34 37.58
N LYS A 464 -19.33 -9.60 36.65
CA LYS A 464 -17.88 -9.48 36.50
C LYS A 464 -17.47 -8.02 36.32
N LEU A 465 -16.27 -7.70 36.77
CA LEU A 465 -15.64 -6.40 36.63
C LEU A 465 -14.22 -6.57 36.11
N LEU A 466 -13.91 -5.99 34.95
CA LEU A 466 -12.57 -5.97 34.39
C LEU A 466 -11.85 -4.70 34.83
N LEU A 467 -10.68 -4.87 35.45
CA LEU A 467 -9.79 -3.78 35.81
C LEU A 467 -8.61 -3.77 34.85
N TYR A 468 -8.38 -2.64 34.17
CA TYR A 468 -7.30 -2.45 33.20
C TYR A 468 -6.28 -1.45 33.73
N TYR A 469 -5.00 -1.82 33.76
CA TYR A 469 -3.92 -1.08 34.41
C TYR A 469 -2.98 -0.38 33.42
N ALA A 470 -2.22 0.60 33.91
CA ALA A 470 -1.29 1.41 33.11
C ALA A 470 -0.12 0.63 32.51
N ASP A 471 0.23 -0.53 33.10
CA ASP A 471 1.23 -1.46 32.56
C ASP A 471 0.65 -2.40 31.48
N ASN A 472 -0.58 -2.16 31.03
CA ASN A 472 -1.38 -2.98 30.11
C ASN A 472 -1.74 -4.38 30.66
N SER A 473 -1.54 -4.63 31.95
CA SER A 473 -2.10 -5.81 32.60
C SER A 473 -3.58 -5.59 32.93
N TYR A 474 -4.30 -6.69 33.16
CA TYR A 474 -5.69 -6.64 33.56
C TYR A 474 -6.01 -7.76 34.54
N GLU A 475 -7.09 -7.61 35.29
CA GLU A 475 -7.67 -8.69 36.09
C GLU A 475 -9.20 -8.62 36.03
N THR A 476 -9.85 -9.73 36.38
CA THR A 476 -11.31 -9.82 36.40
C THR A 476 -11.77 -10.24 37.78
N LEU A 477 -12.65 -9.43 38.37
CA LEU A 477 -13.22 -9.65 39.70
C LEU A 477 -14.69 -10.07 39.59
N ASN A 478 -15.16 -10.85 40.56
CA ASN A 478 -16.59 -11.15 40.71
C ASN A 478 -17.28 -9.99 41.41
N VAL A 479 -18.47 -9.60 40.93
CA VAL A 479 -19.28 -8.57 41.58
C VAL A 479 -20.72 -9.03 41.74
N ASN A 480 -21.40 -8.54 42.77
CA ASN A 480 -22.82 -8.78 42.99
C ASN A 480 -23.55 -7.46 43.16
N TYR A 481 -24.67 -7.29 42.46
CA TYR A 481 -25.53 -6.12 42.58
C TYR A 481 -26.13 -6.03 43.99
N GLN A 482 -26.07 -4.84 44.60
CA GLN A 482 -26.58 -4.57 45.94
C GLN A 482 -27.89 -3.79 45.88
N SER A 483 -27.81 -2.52 45.50
CA SER A 483 -28.95 -1.60 45.49
C SER A 483 -28.68 -0.40 44.59
N ASP A 484 -29.74 0.37 44.32
CA ASP A 484 -29.61 1.71 43.77
C ASP A 484 -29.48 2.72 44.92
N PHE A 485 -28.44 3.55 44.92
CA PHE A 485 -28.21 4.60 45.91
C PHE A 485 -28.12 5.96 45.22
N SER A 486 -29.03 6.90 45.51
CA SER A 486 -28.96 8.29 45.00
C SER A 486 -28.69 8.42 43.48
N ASN A 487 -29.28 7.54 42.67
CA ASN A 487 -29.13 7.39 41.22
C ASN A 487 -27.83 6.71 40.73
N VAL A 488 -27.07 6.04 41.58
CA VAL A 488 -25.99 5.12 41.16
C VAL A 488 -26.35 3.67 41.48
N ALA A 489 -25.82 2.71 40.71
CA ALA A 489 -25.95 1.29 40.99
C ALA A 489 -24.73 0.79 41.76
N GLU A 490 -24.92 0.26 42.97
CA GLU A 490 -23.84 -0.26 43.81
C GLU A 490 -23.68 -1.77 43.67
N TYR A 491 -22.42 -2.22 43.66
CA TYR A 491 -22.03 -3.62 43.64
C TYR A 491 -21.02 -3.90 44.74
N SER A 492 -21.11 -5.08 45.37
CA SER A 492 -20.04 -5.60 46.23
C SER A 492 -19.01 -6.35 45.39
N ILE A 493 -17.72 -6.13 45.63
CA ILE A 493 -16.64 -6.85 44.98
C ILE A 493 -16.30 -8.11 45.80
N GLY A 494 -16.57 -9.29 45.25
CA GLY A 494 -16.45 -10.57 45.93
C GLY A 494 -15.04 -10.86 46.44
N GLY A 495 -14.92 -11.36 47.66
CA GLY A 495 -13.63 -11.63 48.32
C GLY A 495 -12.94 -10.39 48.88
N THR A 496 -13.60 -9.22 48.84
CA THR A 496 -13.09 -7.97 49.41
C THR A 496 -14.19 -7.24 50.19
N ASN A 497 -13.82 -6.21 50.95
CA ASN A 497 -14.77 -5.27 51.57
C ASN A 497 -14.99 -4.01 50.72
N LEU A 498 -14.68 -4.07 49.43
CA LEU A 498 -14.81 -2.95 48.50
C LEU A 498 -16.16 -2.99 47.79
N ILE A 499 -16.62 -1.80 47.39
CA ILE A 499 -17.77 -1.61 46.52
C ILE A 499 -17.33 -1.02 45.19
N TYR A 500 -18.19 -1.14 44.18
CA TYR A 500 -18.03 -0.57 42.85
C TYR A 500 -19.32 0.13 42.45
N THR A 501 -19.20 1.27 41.78
CA THR A 501 -20.29 1.88 41.00
C THR A 501 -19.83 2.20 39.58
N PRO A 502 -20.67 1.97 38.55
CA PRO A 502 -20.37 2.39 37.19
C PRO A 502 -20.18 3.90 37.04
N ASN A 503 -19.33 4.30 36.09
CA ASN A 503 -19.13 5.69 35.67
C ASN A 503 -20.31 6.21 34.82
N THR A 504 -21.52 6.12 35.35
CA THR A 504 -22.76 6.69 34.80
C THR A 504 -23.82 6.80 35.89
N LEU A 505 -24.72 7.77 35.76
CA LEU A 505 -25.88 7.91 36.64
C LEU A 505 -27.09 7.21 36.02
N LEU A 506 -27.86 6.51 36.83
CA LEU A 506 -29.07 5.80 36.42
C LEU A 506 -30.14 6.79 35.98
N ARG A 507 -30.62 6.62 34.74
CA ARG A 507 -31.50 7.58 34.08
C ARG A 507 -32.43 6.92 33.07
N ASP A 508 -33.66 7.43 33.01
CA ASP A 508 -34.58 7.13 31.91
C ASP A 508 -34.36 8.11 30.74
N TYR A 509 -34.04 7.56 29.57
CA TYR A 509 -33.80 8.32 28.34
C TYR A 509 -35.04 8.40 27.43
N ASN A 510 -36.18 7.81 27.81
CA ASN A 510 -37.38 7.74 26.96
C ASN A 510 -37.83 9.11 26.44
N ASN A 511 -37.83 10.16 27.28
CA ASN A 511 -38.18 11.52 26.85
C ASN A 511 -37.29 12.04 25.71
N ILE A 512 -35.97 11.80 25.79
CA ILE A 512 -35.03 12.19 24.73
C ILE A 512 -35.26 11.32 23.50
N LEU A 513 -35.35 10.00 23.67
CA LEU A 513 -35.54 9.03 22.58
C LEU A 513 -36.81 9.34 21.78
N ASP A 514 -37.94 9.52 22.44
CA ASP A 514 -39.23 9.77 21.80
C ASP A 514 -39.25 11.16 21.11
N GLY A 515 -38.45 12.12 21.60
CA GLY A 515 -38.27 13.43 20.98
C GLY A 515 -37.37 13.45 19.72
N VAL A 516 -36.54 12.42 19.50
CA VAL A 516 -35.54 12.41 18.41
C VAL A 516 -35.69 11.25 17.41
N LEU A 517 -36.16 10.08 17.84
CA LEU A 517 -36.32 8.90 16.98
C LEU A 517 -37.18 9.18 15.74
N PRO A 518 -38.37 9.81 15.83
CA PRO A 518 -39.18 10.10 14.66
C PRO A 518 -38.46 10.98 13.63
N VAL A 519 -37.61 11.89 14.09
CA VAL A 519 -36.85 12.80 13.22
C VAL A 519 -35.68 12.06 12.55
N LEU A 520 -34.96 11.22 13.30
CA LEU A 520 -33.87 10.40 12.76
C LEU A 520 -34.37 9.35 11.74
N GLU A 521 -35.55 8.78 11.96
CA GLU A 521 -36.16 7.81 11.05
C GLU A 521 -36.53 8.39 9.69
N THR A 522 -36.71 9.70 9.58
CA THR A 522 -36.99 10.39 8.30
C THR A 522 -35.77 10.66 7.43
N VAL A 523 -34.55 10.45 7.95
CA VAL A 523 -33.32 10.70 7.19
C VAL A 523 -33.14 9.60 6.14
N ASP A 524 -32.96 10.02 4.88
CA ASP A 524 -32.65 9.14 3.75
C ASP A 524 -31.18 9.26 3.34
N TYR A 525 -30.53 8.12 3.06
CA TYR A 525 -29.10 8.04 2.75
C TYR A 525 -28.72 8.80 1.47
N LYS A 526 -29.61 8.86 0.48
CA LYS A 526 -29.37 9.51 -0.82
C LYS A 526 -29.86 10.96 -0.87
N SER A 527 -30.31 11.50 0.25
CA SER A 527 -30.83 12.88 0.34
C SER A 527 -29.75 13.95 0.17
N ASP A 528 -30.17 15.14 -0.30
CA ASP A 528 -29.31 16.33 -0.39
C ASP A 528 -28.74 16.74 0.98
N ALA A 529 -29.47 16.46 2.07
CA ALA A 529 -29.00 16.75 3.43
C ALA A 529 -27.77 15.92 3.81
N ILE A 530 -27.74 14.63 3.44
CA ILE A 530 -26.56 13.77 3.64
C ILE A 530 -25.39 14.27 2.80
N ARG A 531 -25.62 14.59 1.52
CA ARG A 531 -24.59 15.15 0.63
C ARG A 531 -23.99 16.44 1.17
N LYS A 532 -24.82 17.31 1.75
CA LYS A 532 -24.39 18.56 2.39
C LYS A 532 -23.48 18.31 3.60
N VAL A 533 -23.81 17.34 4.46
CA VAL A 533 -22.96 16.97 5.61
C VAL A 533 -21.63 16.35 5.16
N LEU A 534 -21.65 15.59 4.07
CA LEU A 534 -20.46 15.00 3.46
C LEU A 534 -19.59 16.02 2.71
N ASP A 535 -20.10 17.22 2.45
CA ASP A 535 -19.46 18.30 1.68
C ASP A 535 -18.98 17.83 0.29
N VAL A 536 -19.89 17.20 -0.47
CA VAL A 536 -19.67 16.74 -1.85
C VAL A 536 -20.71 17.26 -2.81
N SER A 537 -20.35 17.33 -4.09
CA SER A 537 -21.26 17.69 -5.17
C SER A 537 -22.29 16.60 -5.48
N ASN A 538 -23.32 16.94 -6.25
CA ASN A 538 -24.42 16.02 -6.58
C ASN A 538 -24.00 14.92 -7.58
N ASP A 539 -22.96 15.15 -8.37
CA ASP A 539 -22.40 14.20 -9.34
C ASP A 539 -21.46 13.16 -8.70
N VAL A 540 -20.98 13.39 -7.47
CA VAL A 540 -20.18 12.39 -6.75
C VAL A 540 -21.07 11.23 -6.28
N SER A 541 -20.69 10.02 -6.66
CA SER A 541 -21.36 8.79 -6.23
C SER A 541 -21.07 8.47 -4.75
N LEU A 542 -22.11 8.12 -3.99
CA LEU A 542 -21.97 7.69 -2.58
C LEU A 542 -21.64 6.19 -2.44
N THR A 543 -21.51 5.46 -3.55
CA THR A 543 -21.30 4.02 -3.56
C THR A 543 -19.98 3.61 -2.89
N GLU A 544 -18.92 4.40 -3.05
CA GLU A 544 -17.60 4.11 -2.44
C GLU A 544 -17.58 4.22 -0.89
N LEU A 545 -18.64 4.74 -0.27
CA LEU A 545 -18.79 4.67 1.18
C LEU A 545 -19.14 3.24 1.64
N TYR A 546 -19.85 2.46 0.81
CA TYR A 546 -20.38 1.12 1.14
C TYR A 546 -21.18 1.05 2.44
N LEU A 547 -21.89 2.15 2.77
CA LEU A 547 -22.66 2.29 4.01
C LEU A 547 -24.18 2.10 3.84
N GLU A 548 -24.72 2.12 2.62
CA GLU A 548 -26.18 2.17 2.37
C GLU A 548 -26.96 1.03 3.06
N GLU A 549 -26.49 -0.22 2.94
CA GLU A 549 -27.14 -1.37 3.59
C GLU A 549 -27.06 -1.28 5.13
N GLN A 550 -25.88 -0.89 5.65
CA GLN A 550 -25.70 -0.72 7.09
C GLN A 550 -26.53 0.46 7.60
N PHE A 551 -26.74 1.51 6.80
CA PHE A 551 -27.52 2.69 7.17
C PHE A 551 -28.96 2.29 7.47
N ASN A 552 -29.56 1.49 6.59
CA ASN A 552 -30.90 0.94 6.79
C ASN A 552 -30.95 0.01 8.01
N THR A 553 -29.92 -0.84 8.20
CA THR A 553 -29.82 -1.74 9.37
C THR A 553 -29.69 -0.96 10.68
N THR A 554 -28.94 0.13 10.68
CA THR A 554 -28.72 1.01 11.85
C THR A 554 -30.03 1.69 12.25
N LYS A 555 -30.83 2.16 11.27
CA LYS A 555 -32.15 2.74 11.53
C LYS A 555 -33.09 1.76 12.23
N ASN A 556 -33.09 0.48 11.83
CA ASN A 556 -33.94 -0.55 12.45
C ASN A 556 -33.60 -0.81 13.93
N ASN A 557 -32.35 -0.58 14.35
CA ASN A 557 -31.86 -0.82 15.72
C ASN A 557 -31.59 0.48 16.51
N LEU A 558 -32.01 1.63 15.97
CA LEU A 558 -31.57 2.95 16.43
C LEU A 558 -31.87 3.22 17.90
N ARG A 559 -33.00 2.73 18.42
CA ARG A 559 -33.37 2.91 19.84
C ARG A 559 -32.33 2.30 20.78
N ASP A 560 -31.83 1.10 20.49
CA ASP A 560 -30.81 0.43 21.31
C ASP A 560 -29.46 1.14 21.20
N SER A 561 -29.00 1.42 19.98
CA SER A 561 -27.74 2.11 19.73
C SER A 561 -27.70 3.51 20.38
N LEU A 562 -28.81 4.25 20.30
CA LEU A 562 -28.93 5.59 20.88
C LEU A 562 -29.01 5.56 22.42
N THR A 563 -29.70 4.57 23.00
CA THR A 563 -29.76 4.40 24.47
C THR A 563 -28.37 4.14 25.05
N LYS A 564 -27.58 3.26 24.42
CA LYS A 564 -26.18 3.00 24.81
C LYS A 564 -25.32 4.24 24.64
N LEU A 565 -25.47 4.96 23.53
CA LEU A 565 -24.73 6.19 23.26
C LEU A 565 -24.99 7.26 24.33
N LEU A 566 -26.26 7.49 24.69
CA LEU A 566 -26.65 8.44 25.73
C LEU A 566 -26.12 8.02 27.11
N THR A 567 -26.13 6.71 27.42
CA THR A 567 -25.57 6.17 28.67
C THR A 567 -24.04 6.35 28.75
N ALA A 568 -23.37 6.33 27.61
CA ALA A 568 -21.92 6.53 27.49
C ALA A 568 -21.51 8.02 27.49
N ASP A 569 -22.39 8.93 27.08
CA ASP A 569 -22.06 10.32 26.77
C ASP A 569 -21.65 11.18 27.97
N ALA A 570 -22.53 11.28 28.96
CA ALA A 570 -22.37 12.19 30.09
C ALA A 570 -23.13 11.68 31.31
N ALA A 571 -22.67 12.06 32.51
CA ALA A 571 -23.40 11.85 33.75
C ALA A 571 -24.41 12.99 33.95
N ILE A 572 -25.69 12.67 33.90
CA ILE A 572 -26.77 13.65 34.05
C ILE A 572 -27.41 13.49 35.43
N SER A 573 -27.29 14.53 36.24
CA SER A 573 -27.55 14.50 37.68
C SER A 573 -29.02 14.39 38.09
N GLU A 574 -29.95 14.78 37.21
CA GLU A 574 -31.39 14.74 37.48
C GLU A 574 -32.17 13.95 36.42
N ASN A 575 -33.13 13.15 36.88
CA ASN A 575 -34.16 12.57 36.02
C ASN A 575 -35.18 13.66 35.66
N SER A 576 -35.53 13.76 34.37
CA SER A 576 -36.57 14.66 33.86
C SER A 576 -36.33 16.17 34.03
N ASN A 577 -35.09 16.64 33.89
CA ASN A 577 -34.79 18.07 33.77
C ASN A 577 -35.02 18.56 32.33
N SER A 578 -36.10 19.30 32.10
CA SER A 578 -36.53 19.73 30.76
C SER A 578 -35.48 20.56 30.01
N ILE A 579 -34.64 21.33 30.70
CA ILE A 579 -33.60 22.15 30.07
C ILE A 579 -32.48 21.26 29.54
N ILE A 580 -32.02 20.30 30.34
CA ILE A 580 -30.96 19.37 29.93
C ILE A 580 -31.45 18.43 28.83
N ASP A 581 -32.68 17.91 28.97
CA ASP A 581 -33.29 17.04 27.94
C ASP A 581 -33.44 17.79 26.61
N ASN A 582 -33.99 19.01 26.64
CA ASN A 582 -34.10 19.84 25.44
C ASN A 582 -32.74 20.16 24.82
N TYR A 583 -31.70 20.41 25.63
CA TYR A 583 -30.34 20.61 25.11
C TYR A 583 -29.84 19.38 24.32
N VAL A 584 -30.02 18.17 24.85
CA VAL A 584 -29.61 16.94 24.17
C VAL A 584 -30.47 16.67 22.94
N ILE A 585 -31.79 16.87 23.03
CA ILE A 585 -32.73 16.73 21.91
C ILE A 585 -32.36 17.66 20.75
N GLU A 586 -32.16 18.95 21.04
CA GLU A 586 -31.81 19.93 20.01
C GLU A 586 -30.42 19.66 19.43
N LYS A 587 -29.46 19.24 20.26
CA LYS A 587 -28.15 18.79 19.77
C LYS A 587 -28.28 17.62 18.80
N ILE A 588 -29.10 16.61 19.11
CA ILE A 588 -29.32 15.48 18.19
C ILE A 588 -30.05 15.92 16.92
N LYS A 589 -31.12 16.72 17.04
CA LYS A 589 -31.90 17.19 15.89
C LYS A 589 -31.07 18.04 14.92
N ASN A 590 -30.24 18.94 15.45
CA ASN A 590 -29.35 19.80 14.65
C ASN A 590 -28.22 19.03 13.97
N ASN A 591 -28.00 17.77 14.35
CA ASN A 591 -26.90 16.93 13.85
C ASN A 591 -27.38 15.56 13.37
N LYS A 592 -28.67 15.41 13.06
CA LYS A 592 -29.32 14.10 12.84
C LYS A 592 -28.69 13.30 11.70
N GLU A 593 -28.34 13.95 10.59
CA GLU A 593 -27.68 13.32 9.45
C GLU A 593 -26.26 12.85 9.82
N ALA A 594 -25.49 13.72 10.48
CA ALA A 594 -24.14 13.40 10.93
C ALA A 594 -24.13 12.27 11.96
N LEU A 595 -25.03 12.31 12.95
CA LEU A 595 -25.16 11.26 13.95
C LEU A 595 -25.43 9.91 13.29
N LEU A 596 -26.38 9.85 12.36
CA LEU A 596 -26.76 8.60 11.71
C LEU A 596 -25.65 8.06 10.79
N LEU A 597 -24.93 8.94 10.07
CA LEU A 597 -23.74 8.57 9.31
C LEU A 597 -22.62 8.02 10.20
N GLY A 598 -22.32 8.70 11.31
CA GLY A 598 -21.29 8.28 12.26
C GLY A 598 -21.60 6.92 12.90
N LEU A 599 -22.86 6.72 13.33
CA LEU A 599 -23.33 5.43 13.86
C LEU A 599 -23.18 4.34 12.81
N THR A 600 -23.68 4.58 11.60
CA THR A 600 -23.62 3.63 10.49
C THR A 600 -22.19 3.22 10.18
N TYR A 601 -21.26 4.18 10.15
CA TYR A 601 -19.85 3.92 9.89
C TYR A 601 -19.22 3.01 10.95
N LEU A 602 -19.43 3.32 12.24
CA LEU A 602 -18.88 2.54 13.33
C LEU A 602 -19.49 1.14 13.39
N GLU A 603 -20.80 1.02 13.17
CA GLU A 603 -21.46 -0.28 13.07
C GLU A 603 -20.98 -1.08 11.84
N ARG A 604 -20.68 -0.44 10.71
CA ARG A 604 -20.20 -1.17 9.52
C ARG A 604 -18.82 -1.77 9.71
N TRP A 605 -17.88 -0.98 10.25
CA TRP A 605 -16.44 -1.31 10.22
C TRP A 605 -15.92 -1.91 11.53
N TYR A 606 -16.64 -1.77 12.64
CA TYR A 606 -16.23 -2.28 13.96
C TYR A 606 -17.13 -3.41 14.48
N ASN A 607 -18.07 -3.92 13.68
CA ASN A 607 -18.94 -5.04 14.06
C ASN A 607 -18.26 -6.40 13.87
N PHE A 608 -17.20 -6.62 14.64
CA PHE A 608 -16.47 -7.89 14.78
C PHE A 608 -16.28 -8.18 16.29
N LYS A 609 -15.74 -9.36 16.63
CA LYS A 609 -15.59 -9.77 18.04
C LYS A 609 -14.15 -10.09 18.44
N TYR A 610 -13.89 -9.92 19.74
CA TYR A 610 -12.77 -10.51 20.46
C TYR A 610 -13.34 -11.62 21.35
N GLY A 611 -13.40 -12.85 20.81
CA GLY A 611 -14.16 -13.93 21.45
C GLY A 611 -15.64 -13.56 21.55
N GLU A 612 -16.13 -13.29 22.75
CA GLU A 612 -17.52 -12.88 22.99
C GLU A 612 -17.74 -11.36 23.01
N THR A 613 -16.69 -10.57 23.26
CA THR A 613 -16.79 -9.10 23.36
C THR A 613 -16.89 -8.47 21.98
N LYS A 614 -17.87 -7.58 21.77
CA LYS A 614 -18.10 -6.88 20.51
C LYS A 614 -17.20 -5.65 20.41
N ALA A 615 -16.40 -5.55 19.34
CA ALA A 615 -15.48 -4.43 19.15
C ALA A 615 -16.20 -3.08 19.00
N LYS A 616 -17.37 -3.06 18.35
CA LYS A 616 -18.19 -1.85 18.23
C LYS A 616 -18.59 -1.26 19.58
N ASP A 617 -18.86 -2.08 20.60
CA ASP A 617 -19.26 -1.59 21.91
C ASP A 617 -18.08 -0.90 22.61
N LEU A 618 -16.88 -1.47 22.48
CA LEU A 618 -15.63 -0.89 23.00
C LEU A 618 -15.31 0.45 22.33
N VAL A 619 -15.38 0.49 20.99
CA VAL A 619 -15.05 1.70 20.22
C VAL A 619 -16.15 2.76 20.39
N MET A 620 -17.43 2.41 20.32
CA MET A 620 -18.49 3.43 20.35
C MET A 620 -18.77 3.98 21.75
N TYR A 621 -18.69 3.15 22.79
CA TYR A 621 -19.26 3.48 24.11
C TYR A 621 -18.23 3.54 25.25
N HIS A 622 -17.07 2.87 25.12
CA HIS A 622 -16.04 2.82 26.16
C HIS A 622 -14.78 3.60 25.75
N LEU A 623 -14.95 4.88 25.42
CA LEU A 623 -13.85 5.79 25.04
C LEU A 623 -12.76 5.90 26.13
N ASP A 624 -13.14 5.64 27.37
CA ASP A 624 -12.30 5.71 28.57
C ASP A 624 -11.50 4.43 28.84
N PHE A 625 -11.62 3.39 28.01
CA PHE A 625 -10.96 2.10 28.23
C PHE A 625 -9.44 2.21 28.44
N PHE A 626 -8.78 3.10 27.70
CA PHE A 626 -7.33 3.36 27.83
C PHE A 626 -7.03 4.64 28.63
N GLY A 627 -7.97 5.10 29.46
CA GLY A 627 -7.76 6.13 30.46
C GLY A 627 -7.98 7.58 30.01
N LYS A 628 -8.76 7.82 28.94
CA LYS A 628 -9.24 9.17 28.57
C LYS A 628 -10.72 9.32 28.91
N SER A 629 -11.00 9.71 30.15
CA SER A 629 -12.37 9.77 30.67
C SER A 629 -13.19 10.99 30.23
N ASN A 630 -12.53 12.00 29.64
CA ASN A 630 -13.14 13.30 29.29
C ASN A 630 -13.68 13.38 27.85
N SER A 631 -13.88 12.23 27.19
CA SER A 631 -14.40 12.15 25.83
C SER A 631 -15.91 11.93 25.85
N SER A 632 -16.64 12.72 25.07
CA SER A 632 -18.10 12.62 24.89
C SER A 632 -18.41 11.64 23.76
N ALA A 633 -19.18 10.58 24.06
CA ALA A 633 -19.52 9.54 23.10
C ALA A 633 -20.40 10.10 21.96
N LEU A 634 -21.39 10.94 22.30
CA LEU A 634 -22.26 11.58 21.30
C LEU A 634 -21.47 12.53 20.40
N ASP A 635 -20.58 13.34 20.97
CA ASP A 635 -19.74 14.26 20.19
C ASP A 635 -18.80 13.49 19.26
N ASN A 636 -18.18 12.41 19.74
CA ASN A 636 -17.29 11.59 18.92
C ASN A 636 -18.00 11.01 17.67
N VAL A 637 -19.25 10.57 17.82
CA VAL A 637 -20.04 10.05 16.69
C VAL A 637 -20.48 11.17 15.74
N ILE A 638 -20.94 12.31 16.26
CA ILE A 638 -21.33 13.47 15.43
C ILE A 638 -20.12 14.02 14.67
N GLU A 639 -18.97 14.15 15.32
CA GLU A 639 -17.74 14.64 14.70
C GLU A 639 -17.26 13.72 13.59
N LEU A 640 -17.35 12.40 13.78
CA LEU A 640 -17.09 11.43 12.72
C LEU A 640 -18.05 11.62 11.54
N GLY A 641 -19.35 11.77 11.79
CA GLY A 641 -20.34 12.02 10.74
C GLY A 641 -20.11 13.32 9.96
N LYS A 642 -19.68 14.37 10.66
CA LYS A 642 -19.34 15.68 10.08
C LYS A 642 -17.94 15.73 9.45
N SER A 643 -17.18 14.64 9.47
CA SER A 643 -15.79 14.66 9.03
C SER A 643 -15.62 14.79 7.51
N GLY A 644 -16.71 14.70 6.75
CA GLY A 644 -16.72 14.82 5.29
C GLY A 644 -16.56 13.48 4.57
N PHE A 645 -16.87 13.49 3.28
CA PHE A 645 -16.92 12.30 2.43
C PHE A 645 -15.63 11.48 2.47
N ASN A 646 -14.48 12.13 2.26
CA ASN A 646 -13.20 11.41 2.18
C ASN A 646 -12.83 10.72 3.49
N ASN A 647 -13.15 11.32 4.64
CA ASN A 647 -12.90 10.68 5.93
C ASN A 647 -13.85 9.49 6.18
N LEU A 648 -15.03 9.46 5.57
CA LEU A 648 -15.97 8.33 5.67
C LEU A 648 -15.82 7.29 4.54
N LEU A 649 -14.96 7.53 3.55
CA LEU A 649 -14.67 6.55 2.51
C LEU A 649 -14.15 5.25 3.12
N ALA A 650 -14.69 4.13 2.63
CA ALA A 650 -14.34 2.81 3.12
C ALA A 650 -12.83 2.53 2.99
N LYS A 651 -12.20 2.96 1.88
CA LYS A 651 -10.75 2.82 1.64
C LYS A 651 -9.87 3.59 2.62
N ASN A 652 -10.44 4.56 3.35
CA ASN A 652 -9.72 5.35 4.33
C ASN A 652 -9.92 4.86 5.77
N ASN A 653 -10.50 3.67 6.00
CA ASN A 653 -10.91 3.26 7.34
C ASN A 653 -9.81 3.30 8.44
N VAL A 654 -8.58 2.91 8.12
CA VAL A 654 -7.43 3.02 9.03
C VAL A 654 -7.05 4.48 9.26
N ILE A 655 -7.12 5.28 8.21
CA ILE A 655 -6.85 6.72 8.24
C ILE A 655 -7.86 7.43 9.15
N THR A 656 -9.14 7.15 8.96
CA THR A 656 -10.24 7.68 9.76
C THR A 656 -10.01 7.42 11.23
N TYR A 657 -9.64 6.19 11.60
CA TYR A 657 -9.30 5.90 13.00
C TYR A 657 -8.11 6.72 13.49
N ASN A 658 -7.00 6.69 12.75
CA ASN A 658 -5.76 7.32 13.19
C ASN A 658 -5.88 8.85 13.31
N VAL A 659 -6.70 9.49 12.48
CA VAL A 659 -6.85 10.96 12.46
C VAL A 659 -7.97 11.44 13.38
N LEU A 660 -9.12 10.75 13.40
CA LEU A 660 -10.31 11.23 14.12
C LEU A 660 -10.49 10.52 15.46
N LEU A 661 -10.39 9.19 15.46
CA LEU A 661 -10.77 8.38 16.61
C LEU A 661 -9.64 8.30 17.63
N SER A 662 -8.41 8.02 17.23
CA SER A 662 -7.24 7.79 18.10
C SER A 662 -7.05 8.83 19.21
N LYS A 663 -7.32 10.10 18.88
CA LYS A 663 -7.27 11.27 19.79
C LYS A 663 -8.17 11.08 21.00
N ASN A 664 -9.23 10.27 20.88
CA ASN A 664 -10.20 9.98 21.91
C ASN A 664 -9.91 8.71 22.72
N TYR A 665 -8.97 7.84 22.31
CA TYR A 665 -8.70 6.55 22.97
C TYR A 665 -7.29 6.38 23.53
N LYS A 666 -6.40 7.38 23.56
CA LYS A 666 -4.99 7.21 24.03
C LYS A 666 -4.25 6.02 23.36
N THR A 667 -4.62 5.71 22.11
CA THR A 667 -3.98 4.70 21.26
C THR A 667 -3.19 5.35 20.15
N ASN A 668 -2.09 4.75 19.73
CA ASN A 668 -1.23 5.35 18.70
C ASN A 668 -1.86 5.29 17.30
N ASN A 669 -2.53 4.19 16.98
CA ASN A 669 -3.20 3.94 15.71
C ASN A 669 -4.20 2.78 15.85
N LEU A 670 -4.94 2.48 14.78
CA LEU A 670 -5.93 1.40 14.75
C LEU A 670 -5.34 0.06 15.17
N PHE A 671 -4.18 -0.31 14.63
CA PHE A 671 -3.58 -1.62 14.89
C PHE A 671 -3.14 -1.76 16.35
N ASP A 672 -2.55 -0.72 16.94
CA ASP A 672 -2.27 -0.65 18.38
C ASP A 672 -3.56 -0.88 19.21
N ALA A 673 -4.68 -0.26 18.81
CA ALA A 673 -5.96 -0.46 19.47
C ALA A 673 -6.47 -1.91 19.34
N LEU A 674 -6.44 -2.47 18.13
CA LEU A 674 -6.86 -3.86 17.88
C LEU A 674 -6.05 -4.85 18.73
N GLU A 675 -4.73 -4.66 18.77
CA GLU A 675 -3.82 -5.54 19.51
C GLU A 675 -3.96 -5.42 21.02
N LYS A 676 -4.16 -4.20 21.55
CA LYS A 676 -4.42 -3.98 22.98
C LYS A 676 -5.73 -4.63 23.40
N TYR A 677 -6.80 -4.45 22.63
CA TYR A 677 -8.07 -5.12 22.93
C TYR A 677 -7.95 -6.65 22.84
N ARG A 678 -7.28 -7.18 21.81
CA ARG A 678 -7.02 -8.63 21.70
C ARG A 678 -6.21 -9.16 22.88
N LYS A 679 -5.22 -8.41 23.42
CA LYS A 679 -4.46 -8.80 24.63
C LYS A 679 -5.33 -8.93 25.86
N VAL A 680 -6.38 -8.14 25.96
CA VAL A 680 -7.29 -8.17 27.11
C VAL A 680 -8.33 -9.26 26.97
N PHE A 681 -8.97 -9.37 25.81
CA PHE A 681 -10.16 -10.21 25.64
C PHE A 681 -9.87 -11.62 25.09
N VAL A 682 -8.73 -11.81 24.41
CA VAL A 682 -8.28 -13.11 23.84
C VAL A 682 -6.75 -13.25 24.03
N PRO A 683 -6.27 -13.30 25.29
CA PRO A 683 -4.83 -13.26 25.62
C PRO A 683 -4.06 -14.51 25.15
N ASP A 684 -4.75 -15.63 24.95
CA ASP A 684 -4.21 -16.95 24.64
C ASP A 684 -3.84 -17.12 23.16
N LYS A 685 -4.15 -16.13 22.31
CA LYS A 685 -3.94 -16.18 20.86
C LYS A 685 -3.04 -15.05 20.40
N THR A 686 -2.23 -15.34 19.39
CA THR A 686 -1.52 -14.31 18.62
C THR A 686 -2.53 -13.45 17.83
N ASN A 687 -2.08 -12.29 17.35
CA ASN A 687 -2.90 -11.41 16.51
C ASN A 687 -3.43 -12.14 15.26
N ASN A 688 -2.57 -12.92 14.60
CA ASN A 688 -2.93 -13.62 13.38
C ASN A 688 -3.90 -14.79 13.61
N GLU A 689 -3.74 -15.53 14.71
CA GLU A 689 -4.69 -16.60 15.07
C GLU A 689 -6.09 -16.04 15.35
N TRP A 690 -6.19 -14.96 16.14
CA TRP A 690 -7.47 -14.27 16.36
C TRP A 690 -8.07 -13.77 15.04
N PHE A 691 -7.26 -13.13 14.19
CA PHE A 691 -7.72 -12.60 12.90
C PHE A 691 -8.33 -13.71 12.02
N LYS A 692 -7.66 -14.86 11.92
CA LYS A 692 -8.13 -16.03 11.16
C LYS A 692 -9.43 -16.64 11.68
N GLU A 693 -9.63 -16.62 13.00
CA GLU A 693 -10.88 -17.10 13.59
C GLU A 693 -12.04 -16.11 13.42
N GLN A 694 -11.74 -14.81 13.48
CA GLN A 694 -12.75 -13.76 13.37
C GLN A 694 -13.20 -13.55 11.92
N THR A 695 -12.28 -13.52 10.96
CA THR A 695 -12.63 -13.31 9.55
C THR A 695 -13.42 -14.49 8.98
N LYS A 696 -14.28 -14.20 8.00
CA LYS A 696 -14.94 -15.22 7.16
C LYS A 696 -14.18 -15.52 5.86
N ALA A 697 -13.09 -14.81 5.58
CA ALA A 697 -12.23 -15.14 4.46
C ALA A 697 -11.55 -16.50 4.69
N TYR A 698 -11.44 -17.31 3.65
CA TYR A 698 -10.69 -18.56 3.72
C TYR A 698 -9.19 -18.28 3.52
N ILE A 699 -8.40 -18.41 4.58
CA ILE A 699 -6.97 -18.09 4.60
C ILE A 699 -6.12 -19.36 4.49
N VAL A 700 -5.25 -19.40 3.49
CA VAL A 700 -4.22 -20.43 3.30
C VAL A 700 -2.84 -19.79 3.48
N GLU A 701 -2.15 -20.13 4.56
CA GLU A 701 -0.78 -19.69 4.86
C GLU A 701 0.18 -20.85 4.63
N GLU A 702 0.84 -20.86 3.48
CA GLU A 702 1.68 -21.98 3.05
C GLU A 702 3.16 -21.68 3.29
N LYS A 703 3.69 -22.19 4.41
CA LYS A 703 5.09 -22.00 4.82
C LYS A 703 6.03 -22.81 3.94
N SER A 704 7.24 -22.28 3.75
CA SER A 704 8.33 -22.95 3.04
C SER A 704 8.63 -24.33 3.61
N THR A 705 9.07 -25.24 2.73
CA THR A 705 9.59 -26.56 3.13
C THR A 705 11.03 -26.48 3.65
N ILE A 706 11.73 -25.37 3.42
CA ILE A 706 13.09 -25.13 3.90
C ILE A 706 13.03 -24.77 5.39
N LYS A 707 13.68 -25.58 6.24
CA LYS A 707 13.59 -25.43 7.70
C LYS A 707 13.93 -24.01 8.20
N GLU A 708 15.02 -23.42 7.71
CA GLU A 708 15.41 -22.04 8.09
C GLU A 708 14.29 -21.04 7.80
N VAL A 709 13.69 -21.13 6.61
CA VAL A 709 12.65 -20.21 6.15
C VAL A 709 11.37 -20.44 6.93
N ASN A 710 11.00 -21.70 7.15
CA ASN A 710 9.83 -22.09 7.95
C ASN A 710 9.92 -21.57 9.39
N ASP A 711 11.08 -21.72 10.02
CA ASP A 711 11.34 -21.25 11.39
C ASP A 711 11.25 -19.72 11.46
N LYS A 712 11.72 -18.98 10.44
CA LYS A 712 11.56 -17.52 10.33
C LYS A 712 10.08 -17.13 10.14
N GLN A 713 9.37 -17.78 9.22
CA GLN A 713 7.96 -17.51 8.91
C GLN A 713 7.00 -17.81 10.06
N SER A 714 7.39 -18.70 10.97
CA SER A 714 6.57 -19.09 12.12
C SER A 714 6.60 -18.10 13.28
N LYS A 715 7.51 -17.11 13.25
CA LYS A 715 7.63 -16.10 14.31
C LYS A 715 6.66 -14.94 14.06
N ALA A 716 5.54 -14.94 14.79
CA ALA A 716 4.54 -13.88 14.74
C ALA A 716 5.13 -12.49 15.02
N GLY A 717 4.60 -11.46 14.37
CA GLY A 717 5.00 -10.07 14.53
C GLY A 717 6.40 -9.70 14.01
N THR A 718 7.11 -10.63 13.38
CA THR A 718 8.40 -10.35 12.72
C THR A 718 8.19 -9.93 11.26
N PRO A 719 9.13 -9.17 10.65
CA PRO A 719 9.07 -8.84 9.22
C PRO A 719 9.01 -10.06 8.29
N GLN A 720 9.47 -11.23 8.77
CA GLN A 720 9.48 -12.49 8.03
C GLN A 720 8.22 -13.35 8.27
N SER A 721 7.31 -12.93 9.17
CA SER A 721 6.09 -13.67 9.48
C SER A 721 5.27 -13.93 8.22
N ILE A 722 4.76 -15.15 8.06
CA ILE A 722 3.80 -15.46 7.00
C ILE A 722 2.39 -14.97 7.33
N GLY A 723 2.12 -14.67 8.60
CA GLY A 723 0.78 -14.35 9.11
C GLY A 723 0.14 -13.22 8.31
N VAL A 724 -1.06 -13.46 7.79
CA VAL A 724 -1.78 -12.46 6.98
C VAL A 724 -1.96 -11.18 7.78
N TYR A 725 -2.37 -11.26 9.05
CA TYR A 725 -2.52 -10.06 9.88
C TYR A 725 -1.21 -9.28 10.01
N ASP A 726 -0.12 -9.95 10.38
CA ASP A 726 1.19 -9.32 10.58
C ASP A 726 1.67 -8.59 9.33
N ARG A 727 1.38 -9.14 8.14
CA ARG A 727 1.79 -8.53 6.87
C ARG A 727 0.86 -7.39 6.44
N LEU A 728 -0.46 -7.49 6.70
CA LEU A 728 -1.42 -6.42 6.38
C LEU A 728 -1.28 -5.20 7.31
N THR A 729 -0.80 -5.42 8.53
CA THR A 729 -0.53 -4.34 9.50
C THR A 729 0.91 -3.81 9.44
N SER A 730 1.76 -4.41 8.59
CA SER A 730 3.13 -3.94 8.37
C SER A 730 3.15 -2.52 7.78
N PRO A 731 4.06 -1.63 8.22
CA PRO A 731 4.23 -0.29 7.65
C PRO A 731 4.56 -0.27 6.14
N SER A 732 5.08 -1.38 5.60
CA SER A 732 5.41 -1.50 4.17
C SER A 732 4.20 -1.86 3.29
N TRP A 733 3.08 -2.28 3.87
CA TRP A 733 1.90 -2.69 3.11
C TRP A 733 1.13 -1.49 2.56
N LYS A 734 0.75 -1.56 1.28
CA LYS A 734 0.12 -0.46 0.54
C LYS A 734 -1.37 -0.27 0.87
N TYR A 735 -2.04 -1.33 1.32
CA TYR A 735 -3.50 -1.35 1.52
C TYR A 735 -3.87 -1.75 2.97
N PRO A 736 -3.45 -0.99 3.99
CA PRO A 736 -3.81 -1.28 5.38
C PRO A 736 -5.33 -1.24 5.61
N SER A 737 -6.06 -0.56 4.72
CA SER A 737 -7.53 -0.51 4.64
C SER A 737 -8.21 -1.88 4.52
N MET A 738 -7.50 -2.94 4.15
CA MET A 738 -8.07 -4.28 4.00
C MET A 738 -8.47 -4.95 5.32
N VAL A 739 -7.88 -4.56 6.45
CA VAL A 739 -8.05 -5.28 7.73
C VAL A 739 -9.49 -5.22 8.25
N LEU A 740 -10.12 -4.04 8.32
CA LEU A 740 -11.49 -3.91 8.84
C LEU A 740 -12.55 -4.57 7.93
N PRO A 741 -12.52 -4.43 6.59
CA PRO A 741 -13.38 -5.18 5.69
C PRO A 741 -13.27 -6.69 5.88
N LEU A 742 -12.06 -7.24 6.05
CA LEU A 742 -11.85 -8.68 6.29
C LEU A 742 -12.41 -9.13 7.65
N LEU A 743 -12.25 -8.34 8.71
CA LEU A 743 -12.81 -8.64 10.03
C LEU A 743 -14.35 -8.64 10.05
N THR A 744 -14.97 -7.92 9.10
CA THR A 744 -16.43 -7.69 9.01
C THR A 744 -17.10 -8.37 7.81
N LEU A 745 -16.41 -9.34 7.18
CA LEU A 745 -17.01 -10.14 6.11
C LEU A 745 -18.24 -10.91 6.64
N PRO A 746 -19.42 -10.78 6.01
CA PRO A 746 -20.63 -11.47 6.47
C PRO A 746 -20.62 -12.96 6.13
N GLU A 747 -19.92 -13.35 5.06
CA GLU A 747 -19.92 -14.70 4.51
C GLU A 747 -18.59 -15.05 3.84
N LYS A 748 -18.43 -16.34 3.48
CA LYS A 748 -17.30 -16.83 2.70
C LYS A 748 -17.42 -16.38 1.24
N SER A 749 -16.97 -15.17 0.94
CA SER A 749 -16.96 -14.61 -0.42
C SER A 749 -15.54 -14.41 -0.97
N VAL A 750 -14.52 -14.46 -0.11
CA VAL A 750 -13.11 -14.16 -0.44
C VAL A 750 -12.20 -15.24 0.13
N PHE A 751 -11.17 -15.61 -0.63
CA PHE A 751 -10.06 -16.43 -0.15
C PHE A 751 -8.74 -15.66 -0.23
N ILE A 752 -7.78 -16.03 0.63
CA ILE A 752 -6.47 -15.41 0.75
C ILE A 752 -5.40 -16.51 0.69
N ILE A 753 -4.37 -16.32 -0.13
CA ILE A 753 -3.21 -17.21 -0.21
C ILE A 753 -1.96 -16.42 0.16
N ALA A 754 -1.31 -16.78 1.26
CA ALA A 754 -0.06 -16.18 1.70
C ALA A 754 1.09 -17.19 1.58
N ASN A 755 2.21 -16.73 1.01
CA ASN A 755 3.49 -17.43 1.00
C ASN A 755 4.61 -16.44 1.38
N ILE A 756 5.89 -16.80 1.22
CA ILE A 756 7.03 -15.95 1.63
C ILE A 756 7.01 -14.53 1.03
N SER A 757 6.54 -14.34 -0.20
CA SER A 757 6.72 -13.09 -0.97
C SER A 757 5.40 -12.44 -1.40
N THR A 758 4.29 -13.20 -1.49
CA THR A 758 2.99 -12.66 -1.93
C THR A 758 1.86 -12.88 -0.94
N ILE A 759 0.86 -12.01 -1.03
CA ILE A 759 -0.49 -12.20 -0.46
C ILE A 759 -1.49 -12.07 -1.62
N GLY A 760 -2.09 -13.19 -1.99
CA GLY A 760 -3.12 -13.27 -3.02
C GLY A 760 -4.53 -13.18 -2.45
N PHE A 761 -5.41 -12.47 -3.13
CA PHE A 761 -6.83 -12.32 -2.80
C PHE A 761 -7.67 -12.68 -4.02
N GLY A 762 -8.68 -13.52 -3.82
CA GLY A 762 -9.62 -13.87 -4.88
C GLY A 762 -11.04 -14.03 -4.34
N ALA A 763 -12.02 -13.93 -5.24
CA ALA A 763 -13.42 -14.17 -4.92
C ALA A 763 -13.81 -15.62 -5.21
N TYR A 764 -14.72 -16.18 -4.42
CA TYR A 764 -15.28 -17.51 -4.70
C TYR A 764 -16.03 -17.50 -6.04
N ASP A 765 -16.84 -16.48 -6.30
CA ASP A 765 -17.63 -16.38 -7.53
C ASP A 765 -16.81 -16.20 -8.82
N ARG A 766 -15.49 -15.99 -8.73
CA ARG A 766 -14.60 -16.11 -9.90
C ARG A 766 -14.60 -17.51 -10.51
N TYR A 767 -14.91 -18.52 -9.68
CA TYR A 767 -14.90 -19.95 -10.01
C TYR A 767 -16.31 -20.55 -10.10
N ARG A 768 -17.36 -19.73 -9.92
CA ARG A 768 -18.74 -20.18 -10.02
C ARG A 768 -19.10 -20.50 -11.46
N SER A 769 -19.68 -21.67 -11.69
CA SER A 769 -20.11 -22.14 -13.01
C SER A 769 -21.23 -23.16 -12.89
N LYS A 770 -21.68 -23.70 -14.02
CA LYS A 770 -22.62 -24.83 -14.07
C LYS A 770 -22.08 -26.09 -13.40
N GLU A 771 -20.77 -26.33 -13.51
CA GLU A 771 -20.05 -27.44 -12.89
C GLU A 771 -19.84 -27.20 -11.38
N HIS A 772 -19.66 -25.93 -11.00
CA HIS A 772 -19.42 -25.49 -9.64
C HIS A 772 -20.43 -24.41 -9.20
N PRO A 773 -21.71 -24.77 -9.00
CA PRO A 773 -22.74 -23.82 -8.63
C PRO A 773 -22.55 -23.31 -7.19
N ALA A 774 -23.14 -22.15 -6.90
CA ALA A 774 -23.05 -21.54 -5.57
C ALA A 774 -23.49 -22.49 -4.44
N GLY A 775 -22.82 -22.37 -3.30
CA GLY A 775 -23.02 -23.22 -2.13
C GLY A 775 -21.81 -24.11 -1.83
N THR A 776 -22.04 -25.25 -1.19
CA THR A 776 -20.97 -26.12 -0.69
C THR A 776 -20.06 -26.65 -1.80
N ASN A 777 -20.58 -26.96 -2.99
CA ASN A 777 -19.78 -27.45 -4.10
C ASN A 777 -18.70 -26.45 -4.54
N LEU A 778 -19.11 -25.19 -4.80
CA LEU A 778 -18.17 -24.11 -5.11
C LEU A 778 -17.17 -23.91 -3.98
N ASN A 779 -17.63 -23.94 -2.72
CA ASN A 779 -16.76 -23.72 -1.58
C ASN A 779 -15.66 -24.78 -1.47
N ASP A 780 -16.03 -26.06 -1.55
CA ASP A 780 -15.07 -27.17 -1.47
C ASP A 780 -14.09 -27.15 -2.64
N TYR A 781 -14.56 -26.82 -3.85
CA TYR A 781 -13.73 -26.67 -5.04
C TYR A 781 -12.70 -25.55 -4.87
N VAL A 782 -13.14 -24.34 -4.51
CA VAL A 782 -12.27 -23.17 -4.32
C VAL A 782 -11.26 -23.43 -3.20
N GLU A 783 -11.69 -23.98 -2.06
CA GLU A 783 -10.80 -24.24 -0.93
C GLU A 783 -9.73 -25.30 -1.25
N ALA A 784 -10.10 -26.36 -1.98
CA ALA A 784 -9.14 -27.36 -2.46
C ALA A 784 -8.13 -26.76 -3.44
N LYS A 785 -8.62 -26.02 -4.45
CA LYS A 785 -7.76 -25.41 -5.47
C LYS A 785 -6.87 -24.29 -4.90
N ALA A 786 -7.34 -23.56 -3.90
CA ALA A 786 -6.54 -22.60 -3.15
C ALA A 786 -5.37 -23.25 -2.41
N ARG A 787 -5.57 -24.42 -1.78
CA ARG A 787 -4.48 -25.19 -1.16
C ARG A 787 -3.47 -25.68 -2.19
N GLU A 788 -3.93 -26.23 -3.31
CA GLU A 788 -3.05 -26.67 -4.39
C GLU A 788 -2.23 -25.50 -4.98
N ALA A 789 -2.86 -24.35 -5.21
CA ALA A 789 -2.19 -23.15 -5.71
C ALA A 789 -1.17 -22.60 -4.70
N ALA A 790 -1.52 -22.56 -3.42
CA ALA A 790 -0.61 -22.13 -2.35
C ALA A 790 0.66 -23.00 -2.30
N VAL A 791 0.51 -24.32 -2.44
CA VAL A 791 1.63 -25.27 -2.53
C VAL A 791 2.51 -24.98 -3.74
N ARG A 792 1.93 -24.75 -4.92
CA ARG A 792 2.68 -24.36 -6.12
C ARG A 792 3.45 -23.06 -5.92
N PHE A 793 2.81 -22.01 -5.40
CA PHE A 793 3.47 -20.73 -5.17
C PHE A 793 4.59 -20.82 -4.12
N ARG A 794 4.40 -21.60 -3.05
CA ARG A 794 5.46 -21.93 -2.08
C ARG A 794 6.64 -22.61 -2.79
N ASP A 795 6.37 -23.64 -3.58
CA ASP A 795 7.41 -24.42 -4.27
C ASP A 795 8.25 -23.56 -5.23
N HIS A 796 7.61 -22.61 -5.92
CA HIS A 796 8.30 -21.62 -6.76
C HIS A 796 9.31 -20.76 -5.97
N TYR A 797 8.93 -20.29 -4.78
CA TYR A 797 9.86 -19.52 -3.96
C TYR A 797 10.88 -20.38 -3.22
N ASP A 798 10.54 -21.62 -2.85
CA ASP A 798 11.53 -22.56 -2.33
C ASP A 798 12.61 -22.82 -3.39
N TYR A 799 12.22 -22.94 -4.66
CA TYR A 799 13.15 -22.98 -5.79
C TYR A 799 14.02 -21.72 -5.81
N TRP A 800 13.44 -20.52 -5.88
CA TRP A 800 14.22 -19.28 -5.97
C TRP A 800 15.12 -19.03 -4.76
N TYR A 801 14.67 -19.35 -3.56
CA TYR A 801 15.45 -19.20 -2.33
C TYR A 801 16.72 -20.07 -2.36
N LYS A 802 16.67 -21.24 -3.01
CA LYS A 802 17.82 -22.14 -3.19
C LYS A 802 18.78 -21.70 -4.30
N ILE A 803 18.31 -20.94 -5.28
CA ILE A 803 19.11 -20.48 -6.42
C ILE A 803 19.80 -19.13 -6.14
N LEU A 804 19.13 -18.23 -5.41
CA LEU A 804 19.64 -16.88 -5.14
C LEU A 804 20.77 -16.88 -4.10
N ASP A 805 21.61 -15.85 -4.16
CA ASP A 805 22.62 -15.62 -3.14
C ASP A 805 22.01 -15.16 -1.80
N ASN A 806 22.84 -15.16 -0.75
CA ASN A 806 22.40 -14.82 0.60
C ASN A 806 21.83 -13.40 0.76
N ASN A 807 22.32 -12.42 -0.01
CA ASN A 807 21.86 -11.04 0.11
C ASN A 807 20.50 -10.86 -0.57
N ASN A 808 20.27 -11.57 -1.66
CA ASN A 808 19.05 -11.44 -2.47
C ASN A 808 17.93 -12.38 -2.01
N LYS A 809 18.25 -13.55 -1.45
CA LYS A 809 17.22 -14.47 -0.91
C LYS A 809 16.44 -13.87 0.27
N GLU A 810 17.09 -13.05 1.12
CA GLU A 810 16.39 -12.38 2.23
C GLU A 810 15.41 -11.29 1.75
N LYS A 811 15.57 -10.77 0.53
CA LYS A 811 14.59 -9.84 -0.09
C LYS A 811 13.30 -10.52 -0.52
N LEU A 812 13.24 -11.86 -0.51
CA LEU A 812 12.00 -12.61 -0.79
C LEU A 812 10.96 -12.47 0.33
N TYR A 813 11.35 -12.07 1.55
CA TYR A 813 10.43 -11.76 2.66
C TYR A 813 9.77 -10.38 2.46
N ARG A 814 8.95 -10.27 1.42
CA ARG A 814 8.18 -9.07 1.09
C ARG A 814 6.70 -9.40 0.95
N SER A 815 5.86 -8.40 0.73
CA SER A 815 4.42 -8.56 0.57
C SER A 815 3.94 -7.92 -0.72
N VAL A 816 4.05 -8.66 -1.83
CA VAL A 816 3.48 -8.26 -3.12
C VAL A 816 2.02 -8.69 -3.18
N LEU A 817 1.15 -7.76 -3.56
CA LEU A 817 -0.28 -8.01 -3.69
C LEU A 817 -0.58 -8.83 -4.96
N VAL A 818 -1.44 -9.84 -4.86
CA VAL A 818 -1.95 -10.58 -6.02
C VAL A 818 -3.48 -10.59 -6.01
N TYR A 819 -4.14 -10.22 -7.10
CA TYR A 819 -5.60 -10.12 -7.18
C TYR A 819 -6.16 -10.99 -8.30
N ASP A 820 -7.20 -11.78 -8.00
CA ASP A 820 -8.04 -12.43 -9.00
C ASP A 820 -9.03 -11.39 -9.55
N ALA A 821 -8.83 -10.91 -10.79
CA ALA A 821 -9.54 -9.73 -11.29
C ALA A 821 -11.04 -9.89 -11.23
N PHE A 822 -11.73 -8.78 -11.00
CA PHE A 822 -13.18 -8.67 -10.74
C PHE A 822 -14.02 -9.19 -11.92
N ARG A 823 -14.05 -10.50 -12.11
CA ARG A 823 -14.76 -11.20 -13.17
C ARG A 823 -15.48 -12.39 -12.55
N PHE A 824 -16.79 -12.29 -12.39
CA PHE A 824 -17.56 -13.30 -11.68
C PHE A 824 -18.35 -14.18 -12.65
N GLY A 825 -18.39 -15.48 -12.37
CA GLY A 825 -19.19 -16.46 -13.09
C GLY A 825 -20.61 -16.59 -12.54
N ALA A 826 -21.38 -17.51 -13.11
CA ALA A 826 -22.78 -17.76 -12.76
C ALA A 826 -23.15 -19.23 -12.98
N ASP A 827 -24.20 -19.70 -12.29
CA ASP A 827 -24.60 -21.12 -12.29
C ASP A 827 -25.06 -21.64 -13.67
N ASP A 828 -25.49 -20.74 -14.56
CA ASP A 828 -25.98 -21.09 -15.91
C ASP A 828 -24.89 -20.99 -16.99
N LYS A 829 -23.64 -20.72 -16.60
CA LYS A 829 -22.51 -20.45 -17.49
C LYS A 829 -21.40 -21.48 -17.35
N GLY A 830 -20.64 -21.68 -18.43
CA GLY A 830 -19.44 -22.53 -18.37
C GLY A 830 -18.32 -21.89 -17.53
N GLU A 831 -17.34 -22.69 -17.11
CA GLU A 831 -16.25 -22.30 -16.19
C GLU A 831 -15.49 -21.00 -16.49
N ARG A 832 -15.41 -20.59 -17.76
CA ARG A 832 -14.65 -19.40 -18.20
C ARG A 832 -15.53 -18.24 -18.68
N GLU A 833 -16.85 -18.40 -18.61
CA GLU A 833 -17.84 -17.39 -18.99
C GLU A 833 -18.14 -16.45 -17.82
N THR A 834 -17.27 -15.46 -17.62
CA THR A 834 -17.36 -14.51 -16.49
C THR A 834 -17.71 -13.10 -16.95
N LYS A 835 -18.39 -12.32 -16.09
CA LYS A 835 -18.71 -10.91 -16.31
C LYS A 835 -17.81 -9.99 -15.51
N GLN A 836 -17.27 -8.97 -16.16
CA GLN A 836 -16.50 -7.92 -15.52
C GLN A 836 -17.38 -7.14 -14.52
N ALA A 837 -16.86 -7.01 -13.30
CA ALA A 837 -17.39 -6.19 -12.24
C ALA A 837 -16.49 -4.97 -12.00
N ASN A 838 -17.12 -3.92 -11.51
CA ASN A 838 -16.49 -2.69 -11.03
C ASN A 838 -16.93 -2.44 -9.58
N PHE A 839 -16.45 -1.35 -8.99
CA PHE A 839 -16.80 -0.98 -7.61
C PHE A 839 -18.28 -0.64 -7.38
N GLU A 840 -19.03 -0.36 -8.44
CA GLU A 840 -20.47 -0.11 -8.38
C GLU A 840 -21.30 -1.40 -8.55
N THR A 841 -20.66 -2.53 -8.86
CA THR A 841 -21.35 -3.80 -9.05
C THR A 841 -21.87 -4.30 -7.70
N ASP A 842 -23.17 -4.55 -7.65
CA ASP A 842 -23.84 -5.13 -6.47
C ASP A 842 -23.50 -6.63 -6.37
N HIS A 843 -22.33 -6.91 -5.80
CA HIS A 843 -21.82 -8.26 -5.59
C HIS A 843 -21.18 -8.36 -4.20
N PRO A 844 -21.44 -9.42 -3.40
CA PRO A 844 -20.97 -9.50 -2.02
C PRO A 844 -19.45 -9.30 -1.86
N ALA A 845 -18.64 -9.97 -2.69
CA ALA A 845 -17.18 -9.81 -2.68
C ALA A 845 -16.72 -8.37 -2.95
N ILE A 846 -17.42 -7.62 -3.81
CA ILE A 846 -17.13 -6.21 -4.09
C ILE A 846 -17.56 -5.34 -2.91
N LYS A 847 -18.82 -5.46 -2.50
CA LYS A 847 -19.45 -4.62 -1.47
C LYS A 847 -18.80 -4.77 -0.10
N HIS A 848 -18.40 -5.98 0.27
CA HIS A 848 -17.88 -6.26 1.59
C HIS A 848 -16.35 -6.26 1.69
N PHE A 849 -15.62 -6.42 0.58
CA PHE A 849 -14.16 -6.46 0.59
C PHE A 849 -13.47 -5.64 -0.51
N PHE A 850 -13.55 -6.04 -1.78
CA PHE A 850 -12.70 -5.46 -2.84
C PHE A 850 -12.94 -3.97 -3.07
N GLY A 851 -14.20 -3.53 -3.01
CA GLY A 851 -14.59 -2.13 -3.06
C GLY A 851 -14.07 -1.34 -1.85
N PRO A 852 -14.40 -1.76 -0.62
CA PRO A 852 -13.87 -1.16 0.61
C PRO A 852 -12.34 -1.12 0.73
N ALA A 853 -11.64 -2.10 0.16
CA ALA A 853 -10.17 -2.12 0.11
C ALA A 853 -9.59 -0.99 -0.77
N GLY A 854 -10.37 -0.49 -1.75
CA GLY A 854 -10.05 0.70 -2.53
C GLY A 854 -9.01 0.49 -3.64
N ASN A 855 -8.73 -0.75 -4.03
CA ASN A 855 -7.80 -1.05 -5.11
C ASN A 855 -8.51 -1.27 -6.45
N ASN A 856 -8.72 -0.20 -7.22
CA ASN A 856 -9.42 -0.26 -8.49
C ASN A 856 -8.53 -0.87 -9.59
N VAL A 857 -8.98 -1.98 -10.18
CA VAL A 857 -8.22 -2.71 -11.21
C VAL A 857 -8.53 -2.16 -12.60
N VAL A 858 -7.51 -2.09 -13.46
CA VAL A 858 -7.69 -1.70 -14.86
C VAL A 858 -7.92 -2.96 -15.67
N HIS A 859 -9.18 -3.20 -16.06
CA HIS A 859 -9.50 -4.33 -16.92
C HIS A 859 -9.00 -4.06 -18.33
N ASN A 860 -8.16 -4.95 -18.86
CA ASN A 860 -7.67 -4.89 -20.23
C ASN A 860 -8.03 -6.18 -21.01
N SER A 861 -7.68 -6.21 -22.29
CA SER A 861 -7.83 -7.39 -23.16
C SER A 861 -6.81 -8.50 -22.83
N ASN A 862 -5.81 -8.22 -21.99
CA ASN A 862 -4.78 -9.16 -21.61
C ASN A 862 -5.23 -10.20 -20.58
N GLY A 863 -4.41 -11.24 -20.44
CA GLY A 863 -4.62 -12.28 -19.45
C GLY A 863 -4.23 -11.90 -18.01
N ALA A 864 -3.27 -10.98 -17.84
CA ALA A 864 -2.72 -10.53 -16.57
C ALA A 864 -1.87 -9.26 -16.76
N TYR A 865 -1.51 -8.58 -15.64
CA TYR A 865 -0.46 -7.56 -15.62
C TYR A 865 0.13 -7.33 -14.22
N ALA A 866 1.35 -6.79 -14.17
CA ALA A 866 2.06 -6.44 -12.94
C ALA A 866 2.47 -4.94 -12.89
N THR A 867 2.34 -4.33 -11.72
CA THR A 867 2.67 -2.92 -11.46
C THR A 867 4.01 -2.72 -10.74
N GLY A 868 4.85 -3.76 -10.68
CA GLY A 868 6.11 -3.72 -9.94
C GLY A 868 5.94 -3.73 -8.40
N ASP A 869 4.71 -3.71 -7.90
CA ASP A 869 4.34 -3.87 -6.47
C ASP A 869 3.04 -4.66 -6.26
N ALA A 870 2.32 -4.97 -7.34
CA ALA A 870 1.12 -5.81 -7.34
C ALA A 870 1.01 -6.56 -8.67
N PHE A 871 0.18 -7.58 -8.68
CA PHE A 871 -0.13 -8.42 -9.85
C PHE A 871 -1.64 -8.70 -9.89
N TYR A 872 -2.24 -8.62 -11.08
CA TYR A 872 -3.66 -8.85 -11.29
C TYR A 872 -3.93 -9.87 -12.40
N TYR A 873 -4.74 -10.89 -12.09
CA TYR A 873 -5.19 -11.94 -13.02
C TYR A 873 -6.45 -11.52 -13.77
N MET A 874 -6.32 -10.97 -14.98
CA MET A 874 -7.45 -10.44 -15.77
C MET A 874 -8.31 -11.54 -16.43
N ALA A 875 -7.69 -12.47 -17.15
CA ALA A 875 -8.38 -13.56 -17.85
C ALA A 875 -8.03 -14.94 -17.28
N TYR A 876 -6.76 -15.16 -16.91
CA TYR A 876 -6.34 -16.39 -16.24
C TYR A 876 -6.97 -16.45 -14.84
N ARG A 877 -7.21 -17.66 -14.33
CA ARG A 877 -7.69 -17.88 -12.97
C ARG A 877 -6.51 -18.23 -12.08
N MET A 878 -6.35 -17.54 -10.96
CA MET A 878 -5.22 -17.73 -10.03
C MET A 878 -5.05 -19.18 -9.57
N LEU A 879 -6.16 -19.90 -9.38
CA LEU A 879 -6.14 -21.24 -8.80
C LEU A 879 -5.83 -22.37 -9.81
N ASP A 880 -5.80 -22.08 -11.11
CA ASP A 880 -5.56 -23.07 -12.16
C ASP A 880 -4.05 -23.34 -12.38
N LYS A 881 -3.70 -24.43 -13.10
CA LYS A 881 -2.31 -24.72 -13.51
C LYS A 881 -1.76 -23.60 -14.41
N ASP A 882 -2.54 -23.14 -15.39
CA ASP A 882 -2.21 -21.98 -16.26
C ASP A 882 -1.98 -20.72 -15.43
N GLY A 883 -2.77 -20.53 -14.35
CA GLY A 883 -2.61 -19.44 -13.40
C GLY A 883 -1.25 -19.44 -12.70
N ALA A 884 -0.68 -20.62 -12.47
CA ALA A 884 0.67 -20.78 -11.90
C ALA A 884 1.77 -20.39 -12.91
N VAL A 885 1.59 -20.67 -14.19
CA VAL A 885 2.54 -20.23 -15.23
C VAL A 885 2.56 -18.71 -15.32
N THR A 886 1.38 -18.10 -15.43
CA THR A 886 1.21 -16.63 -15.43
C THR A 886 1.77 -16.02 -14.15
N TYR A 887 1.59 -16.68 -12.99
CA TYR A 887 2.20 -16.24 -11.74
C TYR A 887 3.73 -16.07 -11.87
N THR A 888 4.42 -17.06 -12.44
CA THR A 888 5.90 -16.98 -12.60
C THR A 888 6.33 -15.88 -13.57
N HIS A 889 5.52 -15.62 -14.61
CA HIS A 889 5.75 -14.53 -15.56
C HIS A 889 5.67 -13.17 -14.85
N GLU A 890 4.55 -12.90 -14.20
CA GLU A 890 4.27 -11.62 -13.55
C GLU A 890 5.14 -11.40 -12.31
N MET A 891 5.49 -12.47 -11.59
CA MET A 891 6.46 -12.39 -10.51
C MET A 891 7.88 -12.13 -11.01
N THR A 892 8.21 -12.50 -12.25
CA THR A 892 9.48 -12.06 -12.86
C THR A 892 9.48 -10.56 -13.06
N HIS A 893 8.41 -9.97 -13.62
CA HIS A 893 8.27 -8.51 -13.74
C HIS A 893 8.39 -7.77 -12.41
N ASN A 894 7.87 -8.36 -11.33
CA ASN A 894 7.95 -7.80 -9.99
C ASN A 894 9.30 -8.04 -9.27
N SER A 895 10.14 -8.96 -9.73
CA SER A 895 11.32 -9.43 -8.97
C SER A 895 12.64 -9.31 -9.71
N ASP A 896 12.64 -9.17 -11.04
CA ASP A 896 13.85 -9.18 -11.85
C ASP A 896 14.84 -8.08 -11.44
N ARG A 897 14.37 -6.84 -11.27
CA ARG A 897 15.23 -5.69 -10.97
C ARG A 897 16.00 -5.82 -9.65
N GLU A 898 15.30 -6.18 -8.58
CA GLU A 898 15.81 -6.05 -7.20
C GLU A 898 16.27 -7.37 -6.59
N ILE A 899 15.80 -8.50 -7.12
CA ILE A 899 15.96 -9.83 -6.53
C ILE A 899 16.61 -10.80 -7.51
N TYR A 900 15.95 -11.15 -8.62
CA TYR A 900 16.43 -12.24 -9.48
C TYR A 900 17.74 -11.90 -10.20
N LEU A 901 17.98 -10.62 -10.51
CA LEU A 901 19.20 -10.14 -11.16
C LEU A 901 20.28 -9.66 -10.18
N GLY A 902 20.26 -10.13 -8.93
CA GLY A 902 21.27 -9.77 -7.94
C GLY A 902 21.16 -8.35 -7.36
N GLY A 903 20.13 -7.59 -7.75
CA GLY A 903 19.91 -6.20 -7.34
C GLY A 903 20.59 -5.15 -8.23
N TYR A 904 21.20 -5.56 -9.35
CA TYR A 904 21.89 -4.64 -10.28
C TYR A 904 20.96 -3.97 -11.29
N GLY A 905 19.67 -4.35 -11.33
CA GLY A 905 18.72 -3.90 -12.34
C GLY A 905 18.92 -4.55 -13.72
N ARG A 906 17.94 -4.32 -14.60
CA ARG A 906 17.92 -4.81 -15.98
C ARG A 906 19.08 -4.23 -16.79
N ARG A 907 19.67 -5.01 -17.69
CA ARG A 907 20.68 -4.51 -18.65
C ARG A 907 20.06 -3.49 -19.61
N ASN A 908 20.77 -2.38 -19.86
CA ASN A 908 20.32 -1.32 -20.77
C ASN A 908 19.94 -1.90 -22.14
N GLY A 909 18.81 -1.46 -22.70
CA GLY A 909 18.30 -1.94 -24.00
C GLY A 909 17.46 -3.22 -23.95
N LEU A 910 17.47 -4.00 -22.86
CA LEU A 910 16.57 -5.15 -22.65
C LEU A 910 15.33 -4.73 -21.85
N GLY A 911 14.16 -4.88 -22.47
CA GLY A 911 12.87 -4.61 -21.84
C GLY A 911 12.43 -5.68 -20.83
N PRO A 912 11.36 -5.43 -20.05
CA PRO A 912 10.82 -6.38 -19.06
C PRO A 912 10.46 -7.76 -19.64
N GLU A 913 9.83 -7.83 -20.82
CA GLU A 913 9.40 -9.09 -21.45
C GLU A 913 10.56 -10.00 -21.86
N PHE A 914 11.75 -9.44 -22.01
CA PHE A 914 12.96 -10.22 -22.22
C PHE A 914 13.18 -11.23 -21.08
N TYR A 915 12.94 -10.81 -19.84
CA TYR A 915 13.24 -11.58 -18.64
C TYR A 915 12.12 -12.55 -18.28
N ALA A 916 10.86 -12.17 -18.51
CA ALA A 916 9.71 -13.01 -18.23
C ALA A 916 9.55 -14.09 -19.32
N LYS A 917 8.94 -13.74 -20.47
CA LYS A 917 8.66 -14.73 -21.52
C LYS A 917 9.95 -15.29 -22.12
N GLY A 918 10.11 -16.61 -22.01
CA GLY A 918 11.21 -17.35 -22.64
C GLY A 918 12.56 -17.29 -21.92
N LEU A 919 12.62 -16.80 -20.67
CA LEU A 919 13.83 -16.83 -19.85
C LEU A 919 13.59 -17.34 -18.43
N LEU A 920 12.91 -16.58 -17.56
CA LEU A 920 12.70 -16.93 -16.15
C LEU A 920 11.28 -17.42 -15.82
N GLN A 921 10.38 -17.46 -16.81
CA GLN A 921 9.06 -18.07 -16.71
C GLN A 921 9.12 -19.60 -16.78
N ALA A 922 8.23 -20.27 -16.04
CA ALA A 922 7.96 -21.69 -16.22
C ALA A 922 7.39 -22.02 -17.62
N PRO A 923 7.59 -23.25 -18.13
CA PRO A 923 6.98 -23.69 -19.39
C PRO A 923 5.45 -23.60 -19.32
N ASP A 924 4.81 -23.32 -20.46
CA ASP A 924 3.35 -23.26 -20.52
C ASP A 924 2.79 -24.69 -20.37
N HIS A 925 3.38 -25.68 -21.05
CA HIS A 925 2.98 -27.09 -21.05
C HIS A 925 4.18 -28.05 -20.86
N PRO A 926 3.97 -29.28 -20.34
CA PRO A 926 5.04 -30.25 -20.13
C PRO A 926 5.76 -30.69 -21.41
N ASP A 927 5.08 -30.65 -22.56
CA ASP A 927 5.56 -31.11 -23.87
C ASP A 927 6.04 -29.96 -24.78
N ASP A 928 6.13 -28.74 -24.23
CA ASP A 928 6.63 -27.57 -24.95
C ASP A 928 8.09 -27.78 -25.36
N PRO A 929 8.42 -27.70 -26.67
CA PRO A 929 9.80 -27.81 -27.15
C PRO A 929 10.51 -26.46 -27.03
N THR A 930 10.58 -25.90 -25.82
CA THR A 930 11.21 -24.62 -25.50
C THR A 930 12.24 -24.79 -24.38
N ILE A 931 13.32 -24.01 -24.44
CA ILE A 931 14.29 -23.91 -23.34
C ILE A 931 13.66 -23.00 -22.27
N THR A 932 13.32 -23.58 -21.13
CA THR A 932 12.72 -22.86 -19.99
C THR A 932 13.23 -23.43 -18.67
N ILE A 933 12.92 -22.72 -17.59
CA ILE A 933 13.22 -23.14 -16.23
C ILE A 933 11.89 -23.44 -15.53
N ASN A 934 11.54 -24.73 -15.44
CA ASN A 934 10.39 -25.12 -14.63
C ASN A 934 10.73 -24.90 -13.15
N SER A 935 10.05 -23.96 -12.52
CA SER A 935 10.20 -23.63 -11.10
C SER A 935 8.96 -23.95 -10.27
N ILE A 936 7.83 -24.30 -10.90
CA ILE A 936 6.52 -24.31 -10.24
C ILE A 936 5.66 -25.54 -10.53
N LEU A 937 5.67 -26.05 -11.75
CA LEU A 937 4.76 -27.12 -12.17
C LEU A 937 5.33 -28.49 -11.80
N LYS A 938 4.48 -29.34 -11.24
CA LYS A 938 4.75 -30.76 -11.01
C LYS A 938 3.86 -31.55 -11.95
N TYR A 939 4.48 -32.41 -12.77
CA TYR A 939 3.77 -33.16 -13.79
C TYR A 939 3.39 -34.57 -13.31
N GLU A 940 2.17 -34.95 -13.66
CA GLU A 940 1.60 -36.25 -13.33
C GLU A 940 2.10 -37.35 -14.27
N GLU A 941 1.86 -38.62 -13.91
CA GLU A 941 2.31 -39.76 -14.73
C GLU A 941 1.62 -39.80 -16.10
N SER A 942 0.38 -39.31 -16.19
CA SER A 942 -0.36 -39.16 -17.45
C SER A 942 0.28 -38.16 -18.42
N GLU A 943 1.03 -37.18 -17.90
CA GLU A 943 1.72 -36.13 -18.65
C GLU A 943 3.16 -36.56 -19.05
N ASP A 944 3.68 -37.63 -18.45
CA ASP A 944 5.06 -38.08 -18.65
C ASP A 944 5.38 -38.56 -20.08
N PRO A 945 4.50 -39.26 -20.84
CA PRO A 945 4.86 -39.85 -22.13
C PRO A 945 5.44 -38.87 -23.16
N THR A 946 4.98 -37.61 -23.14
CA THR A 946 5.40 -36.55 -24.08
C THR A 946 6.22 -35.44 -23.41
N ARG A 947 6.51 -35.58 -22.11
CA ARG A 947 7.21 -34.58 -21.30
C ARG A 947 8.60 -34.24 -21.84
N LEU A 948 8.91 -32.96 -21.95
CA LEU A 948 10.22 -32.43 -22.31
C LEU A 948 10.85 -31.55 -21.20
N GLN A 949 10.11 -31.31 -20.13
CA GLN A 949 10.48 -30.41 -19.04
C GLN A 949 10.73 -31.18 -17.75
N VAL A 950 11.41 -30.59 -16.76
CA VAL A 950 11.63 -31.21 -15.43
C VAL A 950 10.32 -31.68 -14.81
N LYS A 951 10.28 -32.91 -14.28
CA LYS A 951 9.07 -33.51 -13.72
C LYS A 951 8.63 -32.86 -12.41
N ASP A 952 9.58 -32.67 -11.49
CA ASP A 952 9.38 -32.06 -10.19
C ASP A 952 10.56 -31.13 -9.85
N PRO A 953 10.37 -29.80 -9.92
CA PRO A 953 11.45 -28.84 -9.69
C PRO A 953 11.96 -28.86 -8.26
N THR A 954 11.09 -29.15 -7.28
CA THR A 954 11.46 -29.19 -5.86
C THR A 954 12.39 -30.35 -5.51
N LYS A 955 12.36 -31.42 -6.31
CA LYS A 955 13.28 -32.57 -6.21
C LYS A 955 14.50 -32.45 -7.10
N ARG A 956 14.42 -31.69 -8.20
CA ARG A 956 15.54 -31.55 -9.14
C ARG A 956 16.54 -30.49 -8.71
N PHE A 957 16.08 -29.43 -8.05
CA PHE A 957 16.92 -28.27 -7.73
C PHE A 957 16.99 -28.04 -6.22
N ASN A 958 18.14 -28.36 -5.62
CA ASN A 958 18.42 -28.08 -4.20
C ASN A 958 19.33 -26.87 -3.99
N ASN A 959 20.06 -26.44 -5.03
CA ASN A 959 20.95 -25.28 -5.02
C ASN A 959 21.21 -24.78 -6.46
N ALA A 960 21.98 -23.70 -6.60
CA ALA A 960 22.36 -23.14 -7.91
C ALA A 960 23.21 -24.07 -8.79
N GLU A 961 24.02 -24.95 -8.18
CA GLU A 961 24.85 -25.93 -8.91
C GLU A 961 23.99 -27.02 -9.58
N ASP A 962 22.92 -27.46 -8.93
CA ASP A 962 21.96 -28.41 -9.50
C ASP A 962 21.30 -27.84 -10.78
N LEU A 963 20.97 -26.54 -10.76
CA LEU A 963 20.44 -25.83 -11.93
C LEU A 963 21.49 -25.74 -13.04
N GLN A 964 22.72 -25.34 -12.70
CA GLN A 964 23.82 -25.31 -13.67
C GLN A 964 24.04 -26.70 -14.29
N LYS A 965 24.09 -27.75 -13.47
CA LYS A 965 24.29 -29.13 -13.92
C LYS A 965 23.16 -29.59 -14.83
N TYR A 966 21.90 -29.27 -14.49
CA TYR A 966 20.75 -29.55 -15.35
C TYR A 966 20.92 -28.91 -16.72
N MET A 967 21.18 -27.60 -16.73
CA MET A 967 21.31 -26.83 -17.97
C MET A 967 22.51 -27.31 -18.78
N TYR A 968 23.65 -27.59 -18.15
CA TYR A 968 24.84 -28.14 -18.79
C TYR A 968 24.54 -29.49 -19.48
N ASN A 969 23.92 -30.44 -18.77
CA ASN A 969 23.58 -31.75 -19.32
C ASN A 969 22.49 -31.69 -20.40
N MET A 970 21.52 -30.79 -20.25
CA MET A 970 20.53 -30.53 -21.30
C MET A 970 21.21 -29.97 -22.55
N PHE A 971 22.15 -29.03 -22.39
CA PHE A 971 22.93 -28.47 -23.49
C PHE A 971 23.92 -29.47 -24.10
N ASP A 972 24.37 -30.50 -23.36
CA ASP A 972 25.12 -31.62 -23.95
C ASP A 972 24.28 -32.33 -25.02
N VAL A 973 23.00 -32.59 -24.74
CA VAL A 973 22.06 -33.17 -25.72
C VAL A 973 21.77 -32.19 -26.85
N ILE A 974 21.44 -30.94 -26.53
CA ILE A 974 21.10 -29.91 -27.53
C ILE A 974 22.27 -29.73 -28.50
N TYR A 975 23.49 -29.47 -28.01
CA TYR A 975 24.65 -29.27 -28.88
C TYR A 975 25.00 -30.51 -29.69
N MET A 976 24.84 -31.72 -29.13
CA MET A 976 25.00 -32.96 -29.91
C MET A 976 23.99 -33.00 -31.07
N LEU A 977 22.71 -32.76 -30.81
CA LEU A 977 21.66 -32.80 -31.82
C LEU A 977 21.77 -31.65 -32.83
N GLU A 978 22.20 -30.47 -32.42
CA GLU A 978 22.51 -29.32 -33.29
C GLU A 978 23.71 -29.64 -34.18
N TYR A 979 24.78 -30.22 -33.64
CA TYR A 979 25.96 -30.62 -34.40
C TYR A 979 25.63 -31.66 -35.48
N LEU A 980 24.86 -32.70 -35.12
CA LEU A 980 24.46 -33.75 -36.05
C LEU A 980 23.55 -33.20 -37.18
N GLU A 981 22.59 -32.33 -36.84
CA GLU A 981 21.74 -31.67 -37.86
C GLU A 981 22.58 -30.76 -38.76
N GLY A 982 23.42 -29.89 -38.19
CA GLY A 982 24.26 -28.97 -38.95
C GLY A 982 25.21 -29.70 -39.90
N ASN A 983 25.83 -30.79 -39.45
CA ASN A 983 26.69 -31.64 -40.29
C ASN A 983 25.96 -32.34 -41.44
N ALA A 984 24.68 -32.66 -41.26
CA ALA A 984 23.86 -33.19 -42.35
C ALA A 984 23.48 -32.08 -43.33
N VAL A 985 23.05 -30.92 -42.83
CA VAL A 985 22.61 -29.78 -43.65
C VAL A 985 23.74 -29.21 -44.51
N VAL A 986 24.98 -29.10 -44.01
CA VAL A 986 26.10 -28.57 -44.80
C VAL A 986 26.48 -29.44 -45.99
N LYS A 987 26.01 -30.69 -46.04
CA LYS A 987 26.21 -31.64 -47.16
C LYS A 987 25.12 -31.58 -48.23
N LEU A 988 24.03 -30.85 -47.98
CA LEU A 988 22.94 -30.67 -48.95
C LEU A 988 23.35 -29.73 -50.10
N ASP A 989 22.61 -29.80 -51.20
CA ASP A 989 22.72 -28.82 -52.28
C ASP A 989 22.30 -27.42 -51.83
N ILE A 990 22.81 -26.38 -52.49
CA ILE A 990 22.59 -24.97 -52.14
C ILE A 990 21.10 -24.62 -52.04
N SER A 991 20.27 -25.11 -52.97
CA SER A 991 18.82 -24.85 -52.96
C SER A 991 18.17 -25.37 -51.67
N LYS A 992 18.49 -26.61 -51.28
CA LYS A 992 17.96 -27.24 -50.06
C LYS A 992 18.48 -26.58 -48.79
N LYS A 993 19.75 -26.14 -48.77
CA LYS A 993 20.29 -25.33 -47.67
C LYS A 993 19.49 -24.04 -47.47
N ASN A 994 19.16 -23.35 -48.56
CA ASN A 994 18.39 -22.10 -48.51
C ASN A 994 16.97 -22.30 -47.96
N GLU A 995 16.35 -23.45 -48.23
CA GLU A 995 15.03 -23.77 -47.67
C GLU A 995 15.07 -23.99 -46.15
N LEU A 996 16.13 -24.61 -45.62
CA LEU A 996 16.23 -25.02 -44.21
C LEU A 996 16.90 -23.98 -43.29
N LEU A 997 17.69 -23.07 -43.84
CA LEU A 997 18.53 -22.14 -43.08
C LEU A 997 18.12 -20.68 -43.30
N ARG A 998 18.39 -19.85 -42.29
CA ARG A 998 18.27 -18.40 -42.32
C ARG A 998 19.53 -17.77 -41.74
N LYS A 999 19.71 -16.48 -41.97
CA LYS A 999 20.74 -15.68 -41.30
C LYS A 999 20.08 -14.76 -40.28
N ILE A 1000 20.64 -14.70 -39.07
CA ILE A 1000 20.22 -13.75 -38.04
C ILE A 1000 21.19 -12.56 -38.02
N GLU A 1001 20.65 -11.34 -37.94
CA GLU A 1001 21.43 -10.10 -37.94
C GLU A 1001 20.92 -9.13 -36.88
N ASN A 1002 21.77 -8.19 -36.48
CA ASN A 1002 21.41 -7.06 -35.62
C ASN A 1002 21.04 -5.86 -36.49
N LYS A 1003 19.82 -5.34 -36.28
CA LYS A 1003 19.32 -4.09 -36.85
C LYS A 1003 19.25 -3.03 -35.76
N PHE A 1004 19.76 -1.84 -36.03
CA PHE A 1004 19.78 -0.72 -35.08
C PHE A 1004 18.78 0.35 -35.50
N GLU A 1005 18.01 0.84 -34.55
CA GLU A 1005 17.07 1.96 -34.71
C GLU A 1005 17.28 2.93 -33.55
N THR A 1006 16.96 4.21 -33.74
CA THR A 1006 17.08 5.20 -32.66
C THR A 1006 15.95 5.02 -31.65
N ASP A 1007 16.30 4.83 -30.39
CA ASP A 1007 15.39 4.69 -29.27
C ASP A 1007 14.83 6.05 -28.78
N PRO A 1008 13.69 6.07 -28.06
CA PRO A 1008 13.14 7.27 -27.45
C PRO A 1008 14.09 8.00 -26.48
N ASP A 1009 15.09 7.30 -25.94
CA ASP A 1009 16.12 7.88 -25.08
C ASP A 1009 17.26 8.55 -25.86
N GLY A 1010 17.24 8.45 -27.20
CA GLY A 1010 18.24 8.97 -28.14
C GLY A 1010 19.36 7.98 -28.48
N SER A 1011 19.38 6.79 -27.90
CA SER A 1011 20.38 5.76 -28.14
C SER A 1011 20.20 5.07 -29.49
N ASN A 1012 21.28 4.60 -30.11
CA ASN A 1012 21.26 3.78 -31.33
C ASN A 1012 22.08 2.49 -31.19
N VAL A 1013 22.43 2.10 -29.95
CA VAL A 1013 23.33 0.95 -29.68
C VAL A 1013 22.58 -0.33 -29.32
N TYR A 1014 21.26 -0.28 -29.20
CA TYR A 1014 20.43 -1.45 -28.89
C TYR A 1014 20.01 -2.14 -30.17
N ALA A 1015 20.33 -3.44 -30.29
CA ALA A 1015 20.00 -4.21 -31.48
C ALA A 1015 18.60 -4.84 -31.38
N THR A 1016 17.91 -4.89 -32.51
CA THR A 1016 16.75 -5.75 -32.76
C THR A 1016 17.20 -6.90 -33.66
N ASN A 1017 16.77 -8.15 -33.42
CA ASN A 1017 17.18 -9.26 -34.28
C ASN A 1017 16.30 -9.35 -35.54
N VAL A 1018 16.91 -9.61 -36.69
CA VAL A 1018 16.22 -9.86 -37.97
C VAL A 1018 16.64 -11.23 -38.50
N VAL A 1019 15.67 -12.07 -38.89
CA VAL A 1019 15.95 -13.41 -39.44
C VAL A 1019 15.59 -13.43 -40.92
N ARG A 1020 16.58 -13.34 -41.80
CA ARG A 1020 16.34 -13.22 -43.25
C ARG A 1020 16.84 -14.44 -44.02
N TYR A 1021 16.42 -14.54 -45.28
CA TYR A 1021 17.04 -15.46 -46.24
C TYR A 1021 18.52 -15.17 -46.39
N LEU A 1022 19.30 -16.22 -46.59
CA LEU A 1022 20.71 -16.11 -46.94
C LEU A 1022 20.85 -15.67 -48.40
N LYS A 1023 21.84 -14.85 -48.69
CA LYS A 1023 22.18 -14.47 -50.06
C LYS A 1023 22.95 -15.60 -50.75
N PRO A 1024 22.92 -15.71 -52.09
CA PRO A 1024 23.66 -16.74 -52.83
C PRO A 1024 25.14 -16.84 -52.44
N GLU A 1025 25.82 -15.71 -52.24
CA GLU A 1025 27.22 -15.64 -51.82
C GLU A 1025 27.48 -16.03 -50.36
N GLU A 1026 26.45 -16.00 -49.51
CA GLU A 1026 26.53 -16.49 -48.13
C GLU A 1026 26.33 -18.02 -48.10
N LEU A 1027 25.41 -18.54 -48.92
CA LEU A 1027 25.13 -19.97 -49.02
C LEU A 1027 26.33 -20.78 -49.52
N THR A 1028 27.11 -20.25 -50.47
CA THR A 1028 28.31 -20.94 -50.99
C THR A 1028 29.41 -21.10 -49.95
N LYS A 1029 29.41 -20.27 -48.88
CA LYS A 1029 30.36 -20.38 -47.77
C LYS A 1029 30.01 -21.51 -46.80
N LEU A 1030 28.74 -21.96 -46.78
CA LEU A 1030 28.23 -22.95 -45.84
C LEU A 1030 28.65 -24.39 -46.21
N THR A 1031 29.94 -24.67 -46.08
CA THR A 1031 30.59 -25.93 -46.49
C THR A 1031 31.00 -26.82 -45.32
N SER A 1032 31.02 -26.28 -44.10
CA SER A 1032 31.39 -27.00 -42.88
C SER A 1032 30.50 -26.60 -41.71
N PHE A 1033 30.47 -27.41 -40.65
CA PHE A 1033 29.71 -27.04 -39.44
C PHE A 1033 30.15 -25.69 -38.86
N ASN A 1034 31.47 -25.43 -38.78
CA ASN A 1034 32.00 -24.16 -38.27
C ASN A 1034 31.55 -22.96 -39.11
N SER A 1035 31.38 -23.12 -40.43
CA SER A 1035 30.89 -22.05 -41.29
C SER A 1035 29.45 -21.63 -40.95
N LEU A 1036 28.64 -22.49 -40.32
CA LEU A 1036 27.32 -22.11 -39.82
C LEU A 1036 27.41 -21.12 -38.65
N ILE A 1037 28.39 -21.31 -37.76
CA ILE A 1037 28.64 -20.43 -36.61
C ILE A 1037 29.21 -19.09 -37.10
N GLU A 1038 30.21 -19.14 -37.98
CA GLU A 1038 30.95 -17.97 -38.48
C GLU A 1038 30.11 -17.04 -39.37
N ASN A 1039 29.00 -17.53 -39.93
CA ASN A 1039 28.14 -16.76 -40.83
C ASN A 1039 26.75 -16.48 -40.22
N ASP A 1040 26.63 -16.57 -38.89
CA ASP A 1040 25.41 -16.26 -38.13
C ASP A 1040 24.17 -17.00 -38.62
N VAL A 1041 24.33 -18.30 -38.84
CA VAL A 1041 23.27 -19.15 -39.37
C VAL A 1041 22.35 -19.63 -38.24
N ILE A 1042 21.06 -19.63 -38.52
CA ILE A 1042 19.99 -20.22 -37.71
C ILE A 1042 19.14 -21.15 -38.58
N THR A 1043 18.50 -22.16 -38.01
CA THR A 1043 17.47 -22.89 -38.77
C THR A 1043 16.24 -22.01 -39.01
N ARG A 1044 15.55 -22.23 -40.12
CA ARG A 1044 14.23 -21.64 -40.39
C ARG A 1044 13.17 -22.14 -39.40
N ARG A 1045 13.19 -23.44 -39.08
CA ARG A 1045 12.13 -24.15 -38.37
C ARG A 1045 11.85 -23.50 -37.01
N GLY A 1046 10.68 -22.89 -36.85
CA GLY A 1046 10.25 -22.27 -35.58
C GLY A 1046 10.78 -20.85 -35.32
N TYR A 1047 11.46 -20.24 -36.30
CA TYR A 1047 11.95 -18.85 -36.26
C TYR A 1047 11.45 -18.00 -37.43
N GLU A 1048 10.29 -18.37 -37.98
CA GLU A 1048 9.54 -17.53 -38.91
C GLU A 1048 8.61 -16.63 -38.13
N ASN A 1049 8.61 -15.34 -38.47
CA ASN A 1049 7.77 -14.34 -37.83
C ASN A 1049 7.10 -13.59 -38.98
N GLY A 1050 5.82 -13.89 -39.23
CA GLY A 1050 5.01 -13.44 -40.40
C GLY A 1050 4.88 -11.91 -40.57
N ASN A 1051 5.60 -11.14 -39.77
CA ASN A 1051 5.96 -9.73 -39.99
C ASN A 1051 7.06 -9.60 -41.07
N ASP A 1052 7.73 -8.45 -41.13
CA ASP A 1052 8.89 -8.15 -41.98
C ASP A 1052 10.17 -8.97 -41.65
N ASN A 1053 10.02 -10.12 -40.97
CA ASN A 1053 11.06 -10.97 -40.38
C ASN A 1053 11.86 -10.34 -39.22
N THR A 1054 11.38 -9.23 -38.65
CA THR A 1054 11.99 -8.57 -37.50
C THR A 1054 11.42 -9.10 -36.18
N PHE A 1055 12.31 -9.52 -35.27
CA PHE A 1055 12.00 -9.86 -33.88
C PHE A 1055 12.22 -8.63 -33.01
N LYS A 1056 11.18 -7.82 -32.86
CA LYS A 1056 11.20 -6.53 -32.13
C LYS A 1056 11.69 -6.71 -30.69
N ARG A 1057 12.42 -5.73 -30.16
CA ARG A 1057 12.81 -5.74 -28.75
C ARG A 1057 11.59 -5.80 -27.84
N ASN A 1058 11.75 -6.42 -26.67
CA ASN A 1058 10.68 -6.60 -25.68
C ASN A 1058 9.51 -7.45 -26.22
N GLY A 1059 9.83 -8.51 -26.97
CA GLY A 1059 8.85 -9.37 -27.62
C GLY A 1059 8.63 -10.71 -26.91
N TYR A 1060 7.47 -11.31 -27.16
CA TYR A 1060 7.04 -12.62 -26.64
C TYR A 1060 7.71 -13.79 -27.37
N TYR A 1061 9.03 -13.86 -27.32
CA TYR A 1061 9.81 -14.85 -28.05
C TYR A 1061 10.42 -15.91 -27.12
N THR A 1062 10.42 -17.16 -27.60
CA THR A 1062 11.00 -18.30 -26.88
C THR A 1062 12.06 -18.99 -27.73
N ILE A 1063 13.11 -19.47 -27.09
CA ILE A 1063 14.13 -20.28 -27.78
C ILE A 1063 13.63 -21.72 -27.86
N LYS A 1064 13.50 -22.23 -29.08
CA LYS A 1064 13.02 -23.60 -29.31
C LYS A 1064 14.13 -24.60 -28.98
N LEU A 1065 13.76 -25.67 -28.31
CA LEU A 1065 14.67 -26.71 -27.81
C LEU A 1065 15.37 -27.49 -28.94
N PHE A 1066 14.66 -27.67 -30.06
CA PHE A 1066 15.10 -28.54 -31.19
C PHE A 1066 15.30 -27.80 -32.51
N SER A 1067 15.35 -26.47 -32.47
CA SER A 1067 15.63 -25.64 -33.63
C SER A 1067 16.99 -24.97 -33.44
N PRO A 1068 18.05 -25.42 -34.14
CA PRO A 1068 19.40 -24.95 -33.90
C PRO A 1068 19.58 -23.45 -34.14
N ILE A 1069 20.22 -22.78 -33.16
CA ILE A 1069 20.85 -21.46 -33.36
C ILE A 1069 22.36 -21.65 -33.33
N TYR A 1070 22.97 -21.83 -34.51
CA TYR A 1070 24.41 -22.01 -34.64
C TYR A 1070 25.15 -20.70 -34.38
N SER A 1071 24.55 -19.58 -34.77
CA SER A 1071 25.05 -18.22 -34.55
C SER A 1071 25.49 -17.96 -33.10
N ALA A 1072 26.51 -17.12 -33.00
CA ALA A 1072 26.99 -16.50 -31.77
C ALA A 1072 27.01 -14.97 -31.95
N LEU A 1073 26.00 -14.43 -32.63
CA LEU A 1073 25.87 -13.03 -32.99
C LEU A 1073 25.97 -12.14 -31.75
N SER A 1074 26.97 -11.27 -31.71
CA SER A 1074 27.24 -10.37 -30.60
C SER A 1074 27.02 -8.90 -30.96
N ASN A 1075 26.84 -8.06 -29.95
CA ASN A 1075 26.86 -6.60 -30.10
C ASN A 1075 27.96 -5.98 -29.23
N ASN A 1076 29.06 -5.57 -29.84
CA ASN A 1076 30.20 -4.99 -29.13
C ASN A 1076 30.00 -3.52 -28.73
N GLU A 1077 28.94 -2.87 -29.24
CA GLU A 1077 28.61 -1.47 -28.92
C GLU A 1077 27.45 -1.34 -27.92
N GLY A 1078 26.79 -2.44 -27.56
CA GLY A 1078 25.67 -2.39 -26.62
C GLY A 1078 25.07 -3.77 -26.34
N THR A 1079 23.77 -3.89 -26.56
CA THR A 1079 22.98 -5.06 -26.19
C THR A 1079 22.47 -5.79 -27.42
N PRO A 1080 22.55 -7.13 -27.47
CA PRO A 1080 22.03 -7.93 -28.58
C PRO A 1080 20.51 -7.99 -28.53
N GLY A 1081 19.87 -8.32 -29.65
CA GLY A 1081 18.42 -8.45 -29.70
C GLY A 1081 17.86 -9.63 -28.88
N ASP A 1082 16.53 -9.66 -28.78
CA ASP A 1082 15.76 -10.55 -27.92
C ASP A 1082 16.00 -12.06 -28.11
N LEU A 1083 16.10 -12.54 -29.35
CA LEU A 1083 16.33 -13.97 -29.63
C LEU A 1083 17.75 -14.35 -29.24
N MET A 1084 18.72 -13.56 -29.68
CA MET A 1084 20.12 -13.91 -29.46
C MET A 1084 20.52 -13.75 -28.01
N GLY A 1085 20.04 -12.70 -27.35
CA GLY A 1085 20.21 -12.48 -25.92
C GLY A 1085 19.72 -13.67 -25.09
N ARG A 1086 18.50 -14.18 -25.32
CA ARG A 1086 17.97 -15.32 -24.54
C ARG A 1086 18.77 -16.59 -24.76
N ARG A 1087 19.14 -16.90 -26.01
CA ARG A 1087 19.93 -18.10 -26.30
C ARG A 1087 21.31 -18.04 -25.66
N MET A 1088 22.01 -16.91 -25.77
CA MET A 1088 23.32 -16.74 -25.13
C MET A 1088 23.23 -16.76 -23.61
N ALA A 1089 22.18 -16.18 -23.02
CA ALA A 1089 21.93 -16.27 -21.58
C ALA A 1089 21.79 -17.72 -21.09
N PHE A 1090 21.08 -18.59 -21.83
CA PHE A 1090 20.98 -20.01 -21.50
C PHE A 1090 22.30 -20.77 -21.68
N GLU A 1091 23.08 -20.46 -22.72
CA GLU A 1091 24.41 -21.07 -22.91
C GLU A 1091 25.38 -20.66 -21.79
N LEU A 1092 25.29 -19.42 -21.31
CA LEU A 1092 26.06 -18.94 -20.16
C LEU A 1092 25.60 -19.57 -18.84
N LEU A 1093 24.29 -19.78 -18.66
CA LEU A 1093 23.76 -20.53 -17.53
C LEU A 1093 24.32 -21.97 -17.51
N ALA A 1094 24.37 -22.63 -18.66
CA ALA A 1094 25.00 -23.95 -18.77
C ALA A 1094 26.51 -23.91 -18.48
N ALA A 1095 27.24 -22.92 -19.01
CA ALA A 1095 28.69 -22.85 -18.90
C ALA A 1095 29.20 -22.41 -17.51
N LYS A 1096 28.49 -21.49 -16.85
CA LYS A 1096 28.96 -20.80 -15.63
C LYS A 1096 27.94 -20.71 -14.50
N GLY A 1097 26.71 -21.19 -14.71
CA GLY A 1097 25.65 -21.12 -13.70
C GLY A 1097 24.91 -19.79 -13.69
N PHE A 1098 23.93 -19.69 -12.79
CA PHE A 1098 22.99 -18.56 -12.78
C PHE A 1098 23.69 -17.26 -12.37
N LYS A 1099 24.35 -17.26 -11.22
CA LYS A 1099 25.01 -16.08 -10.65
C LYS A 1099 26.23 -15.61 -11.44
N ASP A 1100 27.06 -16.54 -11.91
CA ASP A 1100 28.36 -16.19 -12.50
C ASP A 1100 28.34 -16.17 -14.05
N GLY A 1101 27.25 -16.67 -14.65
CA GLY A 1101 27.07 -16.73 -16.11
C GLY A 1101 25.91 -15.89 -16.61
N MET A 1102 24.68 -16.26 -16.23
CA MET A 1102 23.47 -15.63 -16.75
C MET A 1102 23.28 -14.20 -16.21
N VAL A 1103 23.34 -14.01 -14.88
CA VAL A 1103 23.08 -12.70 -14.23
C VAL A 1103 24.01 -11.59 -14.74
N PRO A 1104 25.35 -11.77 -14.86
CA PRO A 1104 26.24 -10.70 -15.32
C PRO A 1104 26.02 -10.32 -16.79
N TYR A 1105 25.39 -11.21 -17.59
CA TYR A 1105 25.09 -10.97 -19.00
C TYR A 1105 23.77 -10.23 -19.23
N ILE A 1106 22.77 -10.43 -18.37
CA ILE A 1106 21.45 -9.82 -18.52
C ILE A 1106 21.18 -8.71 -17.50
N SER A 1107 22.15 -8.34 -16.65
CA SER A 1107 22.02 -7.26 -15.69
C SER A 1107 23.05 -6.15 -15.90
N ASN A 1108 22.86 -5.03 -15.21
CA ASN A 1108 23.80 -3.91 -15.20
C ASN A 1108 24.95 -4.09 -14.19
N GLN A 1109 25.28 -5.33 -13.78
CA GLN A 1109 26.35 -5.61 -12.81
C GLN A 1109 27.69 -4.93 -13.15
N TYR A 1110 28.03 -4.83 -14.44
CA TYR A 1110 29.28 -4.20 -14.91
C TYR A 1110 29.11 -2.76 -15.43
N ALA A 1111 28.00 -2.08 -15.13
CA ALA A 1111 27.73 -0.73 -15.66
C ALA A 1111 28.75 0.31 -15.19
N GLU A 1112 29.10 0.34 -13.89
CA GLU A 1112 30.11 1.28 -13.37
C GLU A 1112 31.50 1.05 -13.98
N GLU A 1113 31.85 -0.22 -14.23
CA GLU A 1113 33.11 -0.55 -14.89
C GLU A 1113 33.11 -0.14 -16.37
N ALA A 1114 31.98 -0.33 -17.07
CA ALA A 1114 31.81 0.15 -18.43
C ALA A 1114 32.02 1.66 -18.51
N LYS A 1115 31.40 2.40 -17.57
CA LYS A 1115 31.58 3.85 -17.44
C LYS A 1115 33.03 4.24 -17.18
N ALA A 1116 33.72 3.56 -16.25
CA ALA A 1116 35.13 3.80 -15.98
C ALA A 1116 36.04 3.54 -17.18
N LYS A 1117 35.66 2.62 -18.08
CA LYS A 1117 36.35 2.34 -19.35
C LYS A 1117 35.93 3.26 -20.50
N GLY A 1118 35.10 4.27 -20.26
CA GLY A 1118 34.60 5.19 -21.27
C GLY A 1118 33.51 4.61 -22.18
N LYS A 1119 32.98 3.43 -21.87
CA LYS A 1119 31.82 2.84 -22.56
C LYS A 1119 30.55 3.37 -21.90
N VAL A 1120 30.06 4.49 -22.43
CA VAL A 1120 28.90 5.22 -21.91
C VAL A 1120 27.82 5.40 -22.97
N ILE A 1121 26.58 5.58 -22.53
CA ILE A 1121 25.44 5.98 -23.35
C ILE A 1121 24.75 7.19 -22.72
N LYS A 1122 24.17 8.05 -23.55
CA LYS A 1122 23.36 9.18 -23.10
C LYS A 1122 21.88 8.78 -23.13
N SER A 1123 21.28 8.60 -21.95
CA SER A 1123 19.86 8.27 -21.80
C SER A 1123 19.14 9.45 -21.15
N TYR A 1124 18.19 10.06 -21.86
CA TYR A 1124 17.42 11.25 -21.42
C TYR A 1124 18.30 12.40 -20.88
N GLY A 1125 19.42 12.67 -21.55
CA GLY A 1125 20.33 13.75 -21.18
C GLY A 1125 21.45 13.36 -20.20
N LYS A 1126 21.44 12.14 -19.66
CA LYS A 1126 22.41 11.66 -18.65
C LYS A 1126 23.35 10.60 -19.19
N GLU A 1127 24.60 10.68 -18.76
CA GLU A 1127 25.63 9.69 -19.10
C GLU A 1127 25.64 8.52 -18.10
N VAL A 1128 25.36 7.32 -18.60
CA VAL A 1128 25.36 6.06 -17.83
C VAL A 1128 26.28 5.02 -18.49
N GLY A 1129 26.76 4.05 -17.71
CA GLY A 1129 27.61 2.98 -18.22
C GLY A 1129 26.86 2.03 -19.17
N ASN A 1130 27.51 1.65 -20.27
CA ASN A 1130 26.95 0.79 -21.31
C ASN A 1130 27.62 -0.59 -21.31
N VAL A 1131 26.92 -1.59 -20.78
CA VAL A 1131 27.43 -2.96 -20.69
C VAL A 1131 27.38 -3.64 -22.06
N THR A 1132 28.54 -3.79 -22.70
CA THR A 1132 28.68 -4.42 -24.03
C THR A 1132 28.94 -5.93 -23.92
N ASP A 1133 28.59 -6.68 -24.97
CA ASP A 1133 28.85 -8.13 -25.00
C ASP A 1133 30.34 -8.47 -24.92
N GLU A 1134 31.20 -7.59 -25.42
CA GLU A 1134 32.66 -7.73 -25.32
C GLU A 1134 33.11 -7.66 -23.85
N LEU A 1135 32.66 -6.66 -23.10
CA LEU A 1135 32.99 -6.51 -21.69
C LEU A 1135 32.52 -7.72 -20.89
N VAL A 1136 31.30 -8.21 -21.17
CA VAL A 1136 30.76 -9.38 -20.48
C VAL A 1136 31.59 -10.63 -20.78
N LEU A 1137 31.94 -10.90 -22.04
CA LEU A 1137 32.77 -12.04 -22.43
C LEU A 1137 34.11 -12.03 -21.70
N GLN A 1138 34.79 -10.87 -21.70
CA GLN A 1138 36.07 -10.68 -21.03
C GLN A 1138 35.98 -10.98 -19.53
N LYS A 1139 34.90 -10.54 -18.88
CA LYS A 1139 34.69 -10.70 -17.44
C LYS A 1139 34.28 -12.09 -17.01
N ILE A 1140 33.33 -12.71 -17.71
CA ILE A 1140 32.84 -14.05 -17.34
C ILE A 1140 33.92 -15.11 -17.55
N PHE A 1141 34.75 -14.96 -18.59
CA PHE A 1141 35.74 -15.96 -18.97
C PHE A 1141 37.18 -15.55 -18.73
N ASN A 1142 37.44 -14.41 -18.06
CA ASN A 1142 38.78 -13.91 -17.77
C ASN A 1142 39.68 -13.91 -19.02
N ASN A 1143 39.17 -13.37 -20.13
CA ASN A 1143 39.86 -13.32 -21.44
C ASN A 1143 40.23 -14.68 -22.06
N ARG A 1144 39.64 -15.80 -21.61
CA ARG A 1144 39.87 -17.13 -22.21
C ARG A 1144 39.43 -17.20 -23.68
N TYR A 1145 38.40 -16.45 -24.07
CA TYR A 1145 37.89 -16.41 -25.43
C TYR A 1145 38.00 -14.99 -25.97
N SER A 1146 38.47 -14.87 -27.22
CA SER A 1146 38.60 -13.59 -27.93
C SER A 1146 37.29 -13.11 -28.56
N SER A 1147 36.32 -14.02 -28.76
CA SER A 1147 35.01 -13.73 -29.35
C SER A 1147 33.95 -14.74 -28.92
N TRP A 1148 32.67 -14.37 -29.06
CA TRP A 1148 31.55 -15.29 -28.84
C TRP A 1148 31.53 -16.47 -29.82
N VAL A 1149 32.02 -16.28 -31.05
CA VAL A 1149 32.22 -17.35 -32.04
C VAL A 1149 33.22 -18.39 -31.53
N GLU A 1150 34.32 -17.96 -30.93
CA GLU A 1150 35.31 -18.87 -30.33
C GLU A 1150 34.73 -19.65 -29.16
N PHE A 1151 34.02 -18.96 -28.26
CA PHE A 1151 33.28 -19.60 -27.16
C PHE A 1151 32.32 -20.67 -27.69
N LYS A 1152 31.47 -20.33 -28.68
CA LYS A 1152 30.49 -21.25 -29.26
C LYS A 1152 31.14 -22.48 -29.88
N LYS A 1153 32.22 -22.30 -30.65
CA LYS A 1153 33.02 -23.41 -31.20
C LYS A 1153 33.61 -24.28 -30.11
N ALA A 1154 34.14 -23.68 -29.05
CA ALA A 1154 34.70 -24.42 -27.92
C ALA A 1154 33.63 -25.27 -27.22
N MET A 1155 32.40 -24.74 -27.05
CA MET A 1155 31.29 -25.49 -26.45
C MET A 1155 30.91 -26.71 -27.29
N TYR A 1156 30.83 -26.58 -28.62
CA TYR A 1156 30.61 -27.73 -29.51
C TYR A 1156 31.76 -28.74 -29.46
N ASN A 1157 33.01 -28.28 -29.57
CA ASN A 1157 34.20 -29.14 -29.55
C ASN A 1157 34.33 -29.95 -28.26
N GLU A 1158 33.96 -29.36 -27.13
CA GLU A 1158 33.90 -30.05 -25.83
C GLU A 1158 32.98 -31.27 -25.87
N ARG A 1159 31.81 -31.18 -26.52
CA ARG A 1159 30.86 -32.30 -26.63
C ARG A 1159 31.31 -33.32 -27.65
N ILE A 1160 31.82 -32.86 -28.80
CA ILE A 1160 32.36 -33.73 -29.85
C ILE A 1160 33.45 -34.64 -29.30
N ALA A 1161 34.34 -34.12 -28.44
CA ALA A 1161 35.38 -34.90 -27.78
C ALA A 1161 34.85 -36.04 -26.90
N LYS A 1162 33.58 -35.94 -26.43
CA LYS A 1162 32.93 -36.93 -25.56
C LYS A 1162 32.07 -37.96 -26.31
N PHE A 1163 31.82 -37.81 -27.61
CA PHE A 1163 30.89 -38.67 -28.36
C PHE A 1163 31.20 -40.17 -28.31
N LYS A 1164 32.46 -40.57 -28.14
CA LYS A 1164 32.85 -41.97 -27.96
C LYS A 1164 32.35 -42.60 -26.65
N LYS A 1165 31.91 -41.76 -25.71
CA LYS A 1165 31.37 -42.15 -24.41
C LYS A 1165 29.85 -42.03 -24.36
N LEU A 1166 29.16 -41.85 -25.48
CA LEU A 1166 27.72 -41.68 -25.50
C LEU A 1166 27.00 -42.90 -24.92
N MET A 1167 26.13 -42.68 -23.94
CA MET A 1167 25.34 -43.76 -23.34
C MET A 1167 24.28 -44.30 -24.34
N SER A 1168 23.95 -45.58 -24.22
CA SER A 1168 22.94 -46.20 -25.10
C SER A 1168 21.51 -45.90 -24.63
N ILE A 1169 20.64 -45.48 -25.55
CA ILE A 1169 19.18 -45.26 -25.35
C ILE A 1169 18.36 -46.14 -26.28
N SER A 1170 17.11 -46.44 -25.90
CA SER A 1170 16.12 -47.09 -26.77
C SER A 1170 14.79 -46.35 -26.74
N PHE A 1171 14.17 -46.11 -27.90
CA PHE A 1171 12.88 -45.43 -28.03
C PHE A 1171 12.10 -45.94 -29.26
N ASP A 1172 10.80 -45.67 -29.29
CA ASP A 1172 9.94 -45.96 -30.44
C ASP A 1172 10.26 -44.98 -31.58
N ASN A 1173 10.64 -45.48 -32.77
CA ASN A 1173 10.98 -44.61 -33.90
C ASN A 1173 9.76 -43.79 -34.35
N PRO A 1174 9.77 -42.45 -34.18
CA PRO A 1174 8.59 -41.65 -34.47
C PRO A 1174 8.36 -41.43 -35.97
N ASN A 1175 9.33 -41.81 -36.81
CA ASN A 1175 9.24 -41.78 -38.27
C ASN A 1175 8.98 -43.17 -38.88
N GLY A 1176 8.79 -44.20 -38.04
CA GLY A 1176 8.44 -45.56 -38.45
C GLY A 1176 6.96 -45.72 -38.81
N ASN A 1177 6.56 -46.94 -39.18
CA ASN A 1177 5.17 -47.23 -39.55
C ASN A 1177 4.25 -47.19 -38.30
N TRP A 1178 3.16 -46.41 -38.34
CA TRP A 1178 2.18 -46.36 -37.23
C TRP A 1178 1.68 -47.75 -36.81
N PHE A 1179 1.50 -48.67 -37.76
CA PHE A 1179 0.99 -50.03 -37.50
C PHE A 1179 2.01 -50.97 -36.81
N ARG A 1180 3.29 -50.61 -36.76
CA ARG A 1180 4.35 -51.38 -36.08
C ARG A 1180 5.26 -50.44 -35.29
N LYS A 1181 5.22 -50.54 -33.96
CA LYS A 1181 6.15 -49.80 -33.08
C LYS A 1181 7.57 -50.35 -33.26
N ASP A 1182 8.30 -49.78 -34.21
CA ASP A 1182 9.69 -50.12 -34.48
C ASP A 1182 10.57 -49.48 -33.39
N ARG A 1183 10.85 -50.23 -32.32
CA ARG A 1183 11.74 -49.80 -31.24
C ARG A 1183 13.19 -49.81 -31.72
N VAL A 1184 13.84 -48.66 -31.72
CA VAL A 1184 15.23 -48.50 -32.14
C VAL A 1184 16.13 -48.36 -30.91
N THR A 1185 17.33 -48.93 -30.98
CA THR A 1185 18.37 -48.78 -29.95
C THR A 1185 19.58 -48.10 -30.56
N ILE A 1186 19.98 -46.98 -29.94
CA ILE A 1186 21.14 -46.20 -30.31
C ILE A 1186 22.31 -46.67 -29.46
N LYS A 1187 23.39 -47.14 -30.08
CA LYS A 1187 24.57 -47.64 -29.35
C LYS A 1187 25.72 -46.65 -29.32
N ASN A 1188 25.77 -45.75 -30.30
CA ASN A 1188 26.85 -44.79 -30.48
C ASN A 1188 26.35 -43.57 -31.28
N ILE A 1189 27.26 -42.62 -31.50
CA ILE A 1189 26.97 -41.39 -32.23
C ILE A 1189 26.68 -41.63 -33.72
N GLU A 1190 27.29 -42.67 -34.32
CA GLU A 1190 27.11 -42.99 -35.74
C GLU A 1190 25.67 -43.42 -36.05
N ASP A 1191 25.02 -44.14 -35.13
CA ASP A 1191 23.60 -44.50 -35.24
C ASP A 1191 22.72 -43.24 -35.29
N LEU A 1192 22.95 -42.28 -34.39
CA LEU A 1192 22.23 -40.99 -34.39
C LEU A 1192 22.53 -40.18 -35.65
N GLN A 1193 23.79 -40.13 -36.08
CA GLN A 1193 24.19 -39.39 -37.26
C GLN A 1193 23.48 -39.91 -38.52
N ARG A 1194 23.39 -41.23 -38.70
CA ARG A 1194 22.66 -41.83 -39.81
C ARG A 1194 21.17 -41.46 -39.77
N MET A 1195 20.52 -41.63 -38.62
CA MET A 1195 19.09 -41.33 -38.48
C MET A 1195 18.77 -39.85 -38.71
N ILE A 1196 19.58 -38.94 -38.15
CA ILE A 1196 19.40 -37.50 -38.35
C ILE A 1196 19.69 -37.11 -39.80
N THR A 1197 20.72 -37.69 -40.44
CA THR A 1197 21.02 -37.41 -41.85
C THR A 1197 19.86 -37.84 -42.75
N THR A 1198 19.29 -39.03 -42.52
CA THR A 1198 18.09 -39.50 -43.25
C THR A 1198 16.92 -38.54 -43.04
N ALA A 1199 16.62 -38.18 -41.78
CA ALA A 1199 15.53 -37.26 -41.48
C ALA A 1199 15.72 -35.87 -42.11
N VAL A 1200 16.95 -35.33 -42.12
CA VAL A 1200 17.28 -34.05 -42.76
C VAL A 1200 17.09 -34.12 -44.27
N ASN A 1201 17.54 -35.21 -44.92
CA ASN A 1201 17.34 -35.39 -46.37
C ASN A 1201 15.85 -35.47 -46.71
N GLU A 1202 15.05 -36.21 -45.92
CA GLU A 1202 13.61 -36.33 -46.15
C GLU A 1202 12.87 -35.00 -45.90
N ASP A 1203 13.22 -34.27 -44.84
CA ASP A 1203 12.64 -32.95 -44.59
C ASP A 1203 13.05 -31.92 -45.67
N ALA A 1204 14.24 -32.07 -46.28
CA ALA A 1204 14.68 -31.20 -47.38
C ALA A 1204 13.92 -31.43 -48.70
N GLU A 1205 13.32 -32.60 -48.89
CA GLU A 1205 12.48 -32.93 -50.06
C GLU A 1205 10.99 -32.64 -49.81
N ASP A 1206 10.56 -32.55 -48.54
CA ASP A 1206 9.17 -32.39 -48.15
C ASP A 1206 8.81 -30.92 -47.89
N TYR A 1207 8.40 -30.20 -48.94
CA TYR A 1207 7.99 -28.80 -48.84
C TYR A 1207 6.91 -28.53 -47.77
N LEU A 1208 6.05 -29.51 -47.45
CA LEU A 1208 5.01 -29.32 -46.44
C LEU A 1208 5.58 -29.14 -45.03
N VAL A 1209 6.81 -29.59 -44.76
CA VAL A 1209 7.51 -29.37 -43.49
C VAL A 1209 7.76 -27.88 -43.24
N ASN A 1210 7.88 -27.07 -44.30
CA ASN A 1210 8.05 -25.62 -44.18
C ASN A 1210 6.75 -24.89 -43.80
N ILE A 1211 5.58 -25.51 -44.00
CA ILE A 1211 4.27 -24.95 -43.63
C ILE A 1211 3.81 -25.53 -42.29
N TYR A 1212 4.09 -26.81 -42.07
CA TYR A 1212 3.63 -27.62 -40.95
C TYR A 1212 4.84 -28.21 -40.22
N PRO A 1213 5.51 -27.45 -39.33
CA PRO A 1213 6.72 -27.89 -38.64
C PRO A 1213 6.57 -29.20 -37.86
N GLU A 1214 5.37 -29.53 -37.40
CA GLU A 1214 5.02 -30.78 -36.74
C GLU A 1214 5.17 -32.03 -37.63
N ARG A 1215 5.20 -31.84 -38.97
CA ARG A 1215 5.54 -32.90 -39.92
C ARG A 1215 7.02 -33.21 -39.98
N SER A 1216 7.88 -32.29 -39.52
CA SER A 1216 9.34 -32.45 -39.55
C SER A 1216 9.76 -33.75 -38.88
N ARG A 1217 10.39 -34.62 -39.67
CA ARG A 1217 10.97 -35.87 -39.21
C ARG A 1217 12.14 -35.62 -38.29
N VAL A 1218 12.89 -34.54 -38.53
CA VAL A 1218 13.98 -34.09 -37.66
C VAL A 1218 13.42 -33.70 -36.30
N LEU A 1219 12.37 -32.88 -36.24
CA LEU A 1219 11.75 -32.45 -34.98
C LEU A 1219 11.22 -33.63 -34.17
N LYS A 1220 10.48 -34.54 -34.81
CA LYS A 1220 9.95 -35.76 -34.18
C LYS A 1220 11.08 -36.63 -33.60
N LEU A 1221 12.13 -36.85 -34.38
CA LEU A 1221 13.28 -37.66 -33.96
C LEU A 1221 14.01 -37.00 -32.79
N LYS A 1222 14.25 -35.68 -32.83
CA LYS A 1222 14.88 -34.94 -31.73
C LYS A 1222 14.07 -35.00 -30.44
N LYS A 1223 12.74 -34.88 -30.51
CA LYS A 1223 11.83 -35.06 -29.36
C LYS A 1223 12.00 -36.44 -28.72
N ALA A 1224 11.97 -37.50 -29.53
CA ALA A 1224 12.10 -38.88 -29.04
C ALA A 1224 13.47 -39.16 -28.41
N ILE A 1225 14.56 -38.70 -29.04
CA ILE A 1225 15.92 -38.84 -28.51
C ILE A 1225 16.06 -38.08 -27.18
N PHE A 1226 15.61 -36.83 -27.14
CA PHE A 1226 15.70 -36.00 -25.94
C PHE A 1226 14.91 -36.62 -24.78
N LYS A 1227 13.68 -37.07 -25.02
CA LYS A 1227 12.87 -37.75 -24.01
C LYS A 1227 13.54 -39.01 -23.49
N ALA A 1228 14.11 -39.84 -24.37
CA ALA A 1228 14.82 -41.05 -23.96
C ALA A 1228 15.99 -40.75 -23.01
N TYR A 1229 16.79 -39.72 -23.31
CA TYR A 1229 17.87 -39.29 -22.40
C TYR A 1229 17.34 -38.64 -21.13
N LEU A 1230 16.28 -37.81 -21.21
CA LEU A 1230 15.64 -37.19 -20.05
C LEU A 1230 15.20 -38.25 -19.03
N ASP A 1231 14.59 -39.35 -19.51
CA ASP A 1231 14.15 -40.46 -18.68
C ASP A 1231 15.32 -41.28 -18.13
N GLN A 1232 16.26 -41.66 -19.00
CA GLN A 1232 17.38 -42.52 -18.60
C GLN A 1232 18.32 -41.85 -17.60
N THR A 1233 18.48 -40.53 -17.70
CA THR A 1233 19.32 -39.73 -16.79
C THR A 1233 18.55 -39.17 -15.59
N ASN A 1234 17.26 -39.51 -15.45
CA ASN A 1234 16.37 -39.03 -14.40
C ASN A 1234 16.40 -37.50 -14.28
N ASP A 1235 15.89 -36.79 -15.29
CA ASP A 1235 15.90 -35.33 -15.42
C ASP A 1235 17.31 -34.73 -15.50
N PHE A 1236 18.19 -35.33 -16.29
CA PHE A 1236 19.56 -34.84 -16.51
C PHE A 1236 20.35 -34.64 -15.21
N ARG A 1237 20.19 -35.55 -14.24
CA ARG A 1237 21.01 -35.58 -13.02
C ARG A 1237 22.42 -36.11 -13.29
N SER A 1238 22.55 -36.99 -14.28
CA SER A 1238 23.81 -37.50 -14.81
C SER A 1238 24.05 -37.00 -16.24
N SER A 1239 25.31 -37.02 -16.67
CA SER A 1239 25.65 -36.75 -18.07
C SER A 1239 25.11 -37.86 -18.98
N ILE A 1240 24.91 -37.54 -20.25
CA ILE A 1240 24.63 -38.50 -21.33
C ILE A 1240 25.90 -39.18 -21.87
N PHE A 1241 27.06 -38.75 -21.38
CA PHE A 1241 28.34 -39.38 -21.64
C PHE A 1241 28.77 -40.16 -20.41
N ASP A 1242 29.20 -41.40 -20.59
CA ASP A 1242 29.71 -42.24 -19.51
C ASP A 1242 30.92 -41.56 -18.85
N GLU A 1243 30.80 -41.31 -17.55
CA GLU A 1243 31.94 -41.00 -16.69
C GLU A 1243 32.54 -42.34 -16.24
N GLU A 1244 33.87 -42.52 -16.31
CA GLU A 1244 34.51 -43.76 -15.88
C GLU A 1244 34.05 -44.11 -14.45
N LYS A 1245 33.52 -45.33 -14.27
CA LYS A 1245 33.07 -45.86 -12.99
C LYS A 1245 34.20 -46.01 -11.98
#